data_AF-A0A9Q2I9E5-F1
#
_entry.id   AF-A0A9Q2I9E5-F1
#
_cell.length_a   1.000
_cell.length_b   1.000
_cell.length_c   1.000
_cell.angle_alpha   90.00
_cell.angle_beta   90.00
_cell.angle_gamma   90.00
#
_symmetry.space_group_name_H-M   'P 1'
#
loop_
_entity.id
_entity.type
_entity.pdbx_description
1 polymer ?
#
loop_
_entity_poly.entity_id
_entity_poly.type
_entity_poly.pdbx_seq_one_letter_code
_entity_poly.pdbx_strand_id
1 'polypeptide(L)'
;MQEKIDLLIEKMKFGDPVLFTGAGFSYGMTNLKNAQPKGATDLAEVLLKKAGVIDSNEIPLKDIVDHYINERKTNDLISTLEDEFIISEVRSYHKEVARINWRRCYTTNYDFGFELACNNIQKKMRTINPLTGSECLRDGNVCIHINGDMNILSQKSLLNEFALGDISYVLNKFDETYWFKLLKKDFESAPAIVFIGYSLYDELIKKILKSNDRFKEKTFIITSPDASSSDLFKLGIYGHVLNIGTECFTEVIKTKYTETILPIKQESLRNFVKYEDIEDVEEITMFDINNFLLFGKIDRKKIHSDYKNFLNNERNHFIPRVNYILECVEKIKKNKNVLIKSEIGNGKSVLLEQLIKHLSETENVNIYTPTEIDISSPPSYSDDLDKLKNSNALSVIVCDDLNHNQYLTSDFSMLKNANNVILVSSIRNIEFDKIDFKNIDFDTINIDELSTKPINQNLKSEVDYLIELVDILNFWGEEKVTLPINIKRKILADDYKNQISETLLDLLSSENIISKINEYLDSIIKDPKTRDISFLILLFKYLNIRIDNYIIRELLGSDYIDSISFKRNEHISLFYSDDRDSGFTNKSSIFCRVTLKNLYTNKYKTEAFLNLVGLIENEKNRRNSERDSNIIHLKDSLIKEIMRFSNIDNLLKDMDGKKSYLFSYYNDLILKAKWLSRESHYWLQLAMAKIANDRIDDAQSNLNTAYEWANKKQAIRNYSTSSIDTQQARLNIKKSIKEQHDKAVWDYFISAHVLLSKCENDKYRYRQVKEYDKFFTLKYNILSVKNKNGFKSCCEYMLSQIKGLNNIDAGEYSIRSCELMLIKILDKIK
;
A
#
# COMPACT_ATOMS: atom_id res chain seq x y z
N MET A 1 -31.67 -9.11 -23.81
CA MET A 1 -31.92 -7.72 -23.38
C MET A 1 -32.29 -7.69 -21.91
N GLN A 2 -33.36 -8.39 -21.50
CA GLN A 2 -33.82 -8.46 -20.11
C GLN A 2 -32.71 -8.86 -19.12
N GLU A 3 -31.95 -9.92 -19.43
CA GLU A 3 -30.81 -10.37 -18.60
C GLU A 3 -29.76 -9.27 -18.34
N LYS A 4 -29.47 -8.42 -19.32
CA LYS A 4 -28.51 -7.32 -19.17
C LYS A 4 -29.06 -6.23 -18.24
N ILE A 5 -30.36 -5.95 -18.33
CA ILE A 5 -31.01 -4.97 -17.45
C ILE A 5 -31.10 -5.52 -16.03
N ASP A 6 -31.42 -6.80 -15.86
CA ASP A 6 -31.46 -7.46 -14.55
C ASP A 6 -30.06 -7.45 -13.91
N LEU A 7 -29.01 -7.73 -14.68
CA LEU A 7 -27.63 -7.62 -14.22
C LEU A 7 -27.26 -6.20 -13.80
N LEU A 8 -27.69 -5.17 -14.54
CA LEU A 8 -27.50 -3.76 -14.15
C LEU A 8 -28.20 -3.46 -12.82
N ILE A 9 -29.46 -3.89 -12.67
CA ILE A 9 -30.24 -3.69 -11.44
C ILE A 9 -29.58 -4.40 -10.24
N GLU A 10 -29.15 -5.65 -10.41
CA GLU A 10 -28.41 -6.38 -9.37
C GLU A 10 -27.15 -5.62 -8.95
N LYS A 11 -26.36 -5.14 -9.91
CA LYS A 11 -25.17 -4.33 -9.62
C LYS A 11 -25.52 -3.04 -8.87
N MET A 12 -26.58 -2.33 -9.28
CA MET A 12 -27.00 -1.08 -8.64
C MET A 12 -27.49 -1.24 -7.19
N LYS A 13 -27.84 -2.46 -6.74
CA LYS A 13 -28.08 -2.73 -5.30
C LYS A 13 -26.83 -2.52 -4.45
N PHE A 14 -25.66 -2.81 -5.03
CA PHE A 14 -24.36 -2.69 -4.40
C PHE A 14 -23.70 -1.32 -4.63
N GLY A 15 -24.46 -0.25 -4.91
CA GLY A 15 -23.93 1.12 -4.92
C GLY A 15 -24.40 2.02 -6.04
N ASP A 16 -23.92 3.27 -6.00
CA ASP A 16 -24.28 4.26 -7.00
C ASP A 16 -23.46 4.06 -8.27
N PRO A 17 -24.11 3.85 -9.43
CA PRO A 17 -23.40 3.74 -10.70
C PRO A 17 -22.83 5.07 -11.14
N VAL A 18 -21.89 5.02 -12.07
CA VAL A 18 -21.37 6.20 -12.77
C VAL A 18 -22.13 6.40 -14.07
N LEU A 19 -22.58 7.62 -14.32
CA LEU A 19 -23.18 8.01 -15.59
C LEU A 19 -22.12 8.62 -16.50
N PHE A 20 -22.11 8.20 -17.75
CA PHE A 20 -21.34 8.85 -18.80
C PHE A 20 -22.24 9.19 -19.99
N THR A 21 -22.38 10.47 -20.33
CA THR A 21 -23.23 10.91 -21.44
C THR A 21 -22.42 11.41 -22.64
N GLY A 22 -22.91 11.10 -23.83
CA GLY A 22 -22.44 11.66 -25.10
C GLY A 22 -23.56 12.37 -25.85
N ALA A 23 -23.26 12.82 -27.07
CA ALA A 23 -24.16 13.67 -27.84
C ALA A 23 -25.55 13.04 -28.08
N GLY A 24 -25.63 11.70 -28.13
CA GLY A 24 -26.89 10.98 -28.26
C GLY A 24 -27.80 11.10 -27.02
N PHE A 25 -27.29 11.48 -25.85
CA PHE A 25 -28.13 11.79 -24.69
C PHE A 25 -28.97 13.04 -24.92
N SER A 26 -28.46 14.01 -25.70
CA SER A 26 -29.16 15.26 -26.03
C SER A 26 -30.25 15.08 -27.11
N TYR A 27 -30.41 13.86 -27.63
CA TYR A 27 -31.43 13.54 -28.63
C TYR A 27 -32.85 13.77 -28.07
N GLY A 28 -33.67 14.49 -28.84
CA GLY A 28 -35.03 14.85 -28.46
C GLY A 28 -35.15 16.05 -27.51
N MET A 29 -34.05 16.62 -27.02
CA MET A 29 -34.03 17.94 -26.36
C MET A 29 -34.27 19.06 -27.39
N THR A 30 -34.61 20.26 -26.91
CA THR A 30 -34.74 21.45 -27.77
C THR A 30 -33.84 22.58 -27.30
N ASN A 31 -33.29 23.33 -28.25
CA ASN A 31 -32.47 24.51 -28.00
C ASN A 31 -33.31 25.81 -27.95
N LEU A 32 -32.66 26.96 -27.80
CA LEU A 32 -33.33 28.28 -27.79
C LEU A 32 -34.17 28.58 -29.05
N LYS A 33 -33.91 27.89 -30.16
CA LYS A 33 -34.67 28.03 -31.42
C LYS A 33 -35.79 26.99 -31.56
N ASN A 34 -36.12 26.26 -30.49
CA ASN A 34 -37.07 25.14 -30.48
C ASN A 34 -36.71 24.04 -31.50
N ALA A 35 -35.43 23.93 -31.85
CA ALA A 35 -34.90 22.89 -32.74
C ALA A 35 -34.10 21.87 -31.94
N GLN A 36 -33.95 20.66 -32.49
CA GLN A 36 -33.08 19.65 -31.89
C GLN A 36 -31.61 20.05 -32.05
N PRO A 37 -30.78 19.94 -30.99
CA PRO A 37 -29.34 20.15 -31.09
C PRO A 37 -28.71 19.25 -32.16
N LYS A 38 -27.86 19.83 -33.00
CA LYS A 38 -27.22 19.14 -34.12
C LYS A 38 -26.09 18.22 -33.65
N GLY A 39 -25.97 17.06 -34.29
CA GLY A 39 -24.81 16.20 -34.15
C GLY A 39 -23.58 16.78 -34.86
N ALA A 40 -22.42 16.14 -34.70
CA ALA A 40 -21.17 16.62 -35.29
C ALA A 40 -21.22 16.76 -36.82
N THR A 41 -21.87 15.81 -37.51
CA THR A 41 -22.04 15.84 -38.97
C THR A 41 -22.91 17.02 -39.41
N ASP A 42 -24.10 17.18 -38.81
CA ASP A 42 -25.03 18.25 -39.17
C ASP A 42 -24.44 19.63 -38.82
N LEU A 43 -23.67 19.73 -37.73
CA LEU A 43 -22.98 20.96 -37.34
C LEU A 43 -21.89 21.33 -38.35
N ALA A 44 -21.12 20.36 -38.85
CA ALA A 44 -20.10 20.59 -39.88
C ALA A 44 -20.73 21.19 -41.14
N GLU A 45 -21.86 20.64 -41.61
CA GLU A 45 -22.58 21.17 -42.77
C GLU A 45 -23.05 22.61 -42.57
N VAL A 46 -23.58 22.93 -41.37
CA VAL A 46 -23.99 24.30 -41.04
C VAL A 46 -22.81 25.27 -41.06
N LEU A 47 -21.68 24.88 -40.48
CA LEU A 47 -20.49 25.73 -40.42
C LEU A 47 -19.84 25.93 -41.79
N LEU A 48 -19.80 24.90 -42.63
CA LEU A 48 -19.33 24.99 -44.01
C LEU A 48 -20.19 25.93 -44.85
N LYS A 49 -21.52 25.78 -44.74
CA LYS A 49 -22.47 26.66 -45.42
C LYS A 49 -22.33 28.11 -44.97
N LYS A 50 -22.14 28.36 -43.67
CA LYS A 50 -21.87 29.71 -43.13
C LYS A 50 -20.51 30.27 -43.58
N ALA A 51 -19.51 29.41 -43.80
CA ALA A 51 -18.20 29.80 -44.31
C ALA A 51 -18.20 30.14 -45.82
N GLY A 52 -19.32 29.89 -46.52
CA GLY A 52 -19.43 30.10 -47.97
C GLY A 52 -18.82 28.98 -48.81
N VAL A 53 -18.54 27.82 -48.20
CA VAL A 53 -18.04 26.62 -48.89
C VAL A 53 -19.25 25.78 -49.33
N ILE A 54 -19.49 25.73 -50.64
CA ILE A 54 -20.69 25.10 -51.23
C ILE A 54 -20.42 23.63 -51.63
N ASP A 55 -19.16 23.27 -51.88
CA ASP A 55 -18.71 21.92 -52.20
C ASP A 55 -17.66 21.46 -51.19
N SER A 56 -18.08 20.59 -50.26
CA SER A 56 -17.14 19.90 -49.38
C SER A 56 -17.77 18.63 -48.83
N ASN A 57 -17.78 17.59 -49.65
CA ASN A 57 -17.90 16.24 -49.10
C ASN A 57 -16.65 15.99 -48.25
N GLU A 58 -16.87 15.51 -47.02
CA GLU A 58 -15.86 14.91 -46.13
C GLU A 58 -14.82 15.84 -45.46
N ILE A 59 -15.13 17.10 -45.13
CA ILE A 59 -14.26 17.87 -44.21
C ILE A 59 -14.69 17.62 -42.76
N PRO A 60 -13.82 17.05 -41.90
CA PRO A 60 -14.10 16.86 -40.48
C PRO A 60 -14.44 18.17 -39.76
N LEU A 61 -15.39 18.12 -38.82
CA LEU A 61 -15.77 19.26 -37.97
C LEU A 61 -14.56 19.97 -37.33
N LYS A 62 -13.55 19.17 -36.94
CA LYS A 62 -12.35 19.68 -36.27
C LYS A 62 -11.53 20.62 -37.15
N ASP A 63 -11.36 20.27 -38.42
CA ASP A 63 -10.62 21.09 -39.40
C ASP A 63 -11.37 22.39 -39.72
N ILE A 64 -12.71 22.32 -39.78
CA ILE A 64 -13.57 23.50 -39.97
C ILE A 64 -13.39 24.45 -38.79
N VAL A 65 -13.40 23.94 -37.57
CA VAL A 65 -13.23 24.74 -36.35
C VAL A 65 -11.85 25.40 -36.32
N ASP A 66 -10.78 24.67 -36.62
CA ASP A 66 -9.43 25.22 -36.68
C ASP A 66 -9.31 26.28 -37.79
N HIS A 67 -10.02 26.14 -38.91
CA HIS A 67 -10.11 27.18 -39.94
C HIS A 67 -10.79 28.46 -39.43
N TYR A 68 -11.94 28.36 -38.75
CA TYR A 68 -12.63 29.53 -38.16
C TYR A 68 -11.74 30.25 -37.13
N ILE A 69 -10.95 29.49 -36.37
CA ILE A 69 -9.99 30.03 -35.40
C ILE A 69 -8.87 30.80 -36.11
N ASN A 70 -8.25 30.20 -37.13
CA ASN A 70 -7.15 30.80 -37.88
C ASN A 70 -7.57 32.05 -38.66
N GLU A 71 -8.77 32.05 -39.24
CA GLU A 71 -9.35 33.20 -39.97
C GLU A 71 -9.92 34.30 -39.06
N ARG A 72 -9.74 34.20 -37.74
CA ARG A 72 -10.26 35.14 -36.73
C ARG A 72 -11.78 35.36 -36.78
N LYS A 73 -12.55 34.38 -37.27
CA LYS A 73 -14.03 34.37 -37.29
C LYS A 73 -14.61 33.69 -36.04
N THR A 74 -13.91 33.78 -34.90
CA THR A 74 -14.26 33.07 -33.67
C THR A 74 -15.58 33.52 -33.05
N ASN A 75 -15.98 34.78 -33.22
CA ASN A 75 -17.26 35.28 -32.72
C ASN A 75 -18.47 34.66 -33.43
N ASP A 76 -18.38 34.47 -34.75
CA ASP A 76 -19.45 33.85 -35.54
C ASP A 76 -19.61 32.36 -35.19
N LEU A 77 -18.48 31.68 -34.93
CA LEU A 77 -18.46 30.31 -34.45
C LEU A 77 -19.10 30.22 -33.05
N ILE A 78 -18.70 31.09 -32.11
CA ILE A 78 -19.26 31.13 -30.74
C ILE A 78 -20.78 31.33 -30.79
N SER A 79 -21.27 32.34 -31.52
CA SER A 79 -22.71 32.60 -31.65
C SER A 79 -23.46 31.40 -32.24
N THR A 80 -22.84 30.69 -33.19
CA THR A 80 -23.44 29.46 -33.76
C THR A 80 -23.50 28.33 -32.72
N LEU A 81 -22.48 28.16 -31.89
CA LEU A 81 -22.46 27.14 -30.84
C LEU A 81 -23.48 27.45 -29.73
N GLU A 82 -23.63 28.72 -29.34
CA GLU A 82 -24.63 29.17 -28.37
C GLU A 82 -26.06 28.87 -28.83
N ASP A 83 -26.37 29.20 -30.09
CA ASP A 83 -27.67 28.92 -30.70
C ASP A 83 -28.01 27.41 -30.72
N GLU A 84 -27.01 26.55 -30.89
CA GLU A 84 -27.21 25.12 -31.05
C GLU A 84 -27.22 24.35 -29.72
N PHE A 85 -26.35 24.71 -28.77
CA PHE A 85 -26.08 23.93 -27.55
C PHE A 85 -26.63 24.51 -26.25
N ILE A 86 -27.22 25.72 -26.27
CA ILE A 86 -28.01 26.21 -25.12
C ILE A 86 -29.39 25.55 -25.17
N ILE A 87 -29.62 24.61 -24.27
CA ILE A 87 -30.85 23.81 -24.18
C ILE A 87 -31.93 24.57 -23.42
N SER A 88 -33.14 24.60 -23.97
CA SER A 88 -34.33 25.21 -23.38
C SER A 88 -35.22 24.16 -22.70
N GLU A 89 -35.44 23.01 -23.33
CA GLU A 89 -36.31 21.97 -22.79
C GLU A 89 -35.74 20.55 -22.91
N VAL A 90 -36.06 19.73 -21.90
CA VAL A 90 -35.73 18.30 -21.84
C VAL A 90 -36.99 17.44 -21.74
N ARG A 91 -36.95 16.26 -22.36
CA ARG A 91 -38.01 15.24 -22.29
C ARG A 91 -38.13 14.55 -20.93
N SER A 92 -39.25 13.84 -20.73
CA SER A 92 -39.57 13.07 -19.51
C SER A 92 -38.51 12.01 -19.20
N TYR A 93 -38.03 11.25 -20.18
CA TYR A 93 -37.01 10.22 -19.99
C TYR A 93 -35.67 10.81 -19.48
N HIS A 94 -35.27 12.02 -19.89
CA HIS A 94 -34.09 12.68 -19.29
C HIS A 94 -34.27 12.93 -17.79
N LYS A 95 -35.48 13.34 -17.37
CA LYS A 95 -35.83 13.54 -15.95
C LYS A 95 -35.79 12.21 -15.17
N GLU A 96 -36.22 11.11 -15.79
CA GLU A 96 -36.13 9.77 -15.18
C GLU A 96 -34.66 9.33 -15.02
N VAL A 97 -33.80 9.56 -16.01
CA VAL A 97 -32.35 9.32 -15.86
C VAL A 97 -31.80 10.16 -14.70
N ALA A 98 -32.18 11.44 -14.59
CA ALA A 98 -31.73 12.33 -13.51
C ALA A 98 -32.17 11.89 -12.10
N ARG A 99 -33.28 11.14 -11.97
CA ARG A 99 -33.78 10.60 -10.70
C ARG A 99 -32.92 9.48 -10.12
N ILE A 100 -32.17 8.78 -10.96
CA ILE A 100 -31.23 7.77 -10.48
C ILE A 100 -30.13 8.48 -9.65
N ASN A 101 -29.77 7.88 -8.51
CA ASN A 101 -28.60 8.28 -7.73
C ASN A 101 -27.34 7.81 -8.45
N TRP A 102 -26.76 8.74 -9.20
CA TRP A 102 -25.45 8.59 -9.82
C TRP A 102 -24.37 9.02 -8.85
N ARG A 103 -23.28 8.26 -8.78
CA ARG A 103 -22.05 8.68 -8.08
C ARG A 103 -21.57 10.01 -8.65
N ARG A 104 -21.55 10.08 -9.98
CA ARG A 104 -21.23 11.27 -10.74
C ARG A 104 -21.71 11.14 -12.18
N CYS A 105 -21.88 12.28 -12.83
CA CYS A 105 -22.02 12.34 -14.28
C CYS A 105 -20.71 12.83 -14.89
N TYR A 106 -20.22 12.12 -15.88
CA TYR A 106 -19.18 12.56 -16.79
C TYR A 106 -19.80 12.78 -18.16
N THR A 107 -19.48 13.87 -18.82
CA THR A 107 -20.04 14.15 -20.13
C THR A 107 -18.99 14.68 -21.09
N THR A 108 -19.18 14.32 -22.36
CA THR A 108 -18.45 14.90 -23.50
C THR A 108 -19.27 15.98 -24.19
N ASN A 109 -20.48 16.24 -23.72
CA ASN A 109 -21.36 17.26 -24.26
C ASN A 109 -20.97 18.62 -23.70
N TYR A 110 -21.15 19.64 -24.53
CA TYR A 110 -20.97 21.03 -24.12
C TYR A 110 -22.24 21.58 -23.44
N ASP A 111 -23.40 21.01 -23.81
CA ASP A 111 -24.71 21.41 -23.34
C ASP A 111 -25.00 21.01 -21.88
N PHE A 112 -25.91 21.74 -21.23
CA PHE A 112 -26.35 21.50 -19.84
C PHE A 112 -27.62 20.65 -19.76
N GLY A 113 -27.86 19.77 -20.73
CA GLY A 113 -29.09 19.00 -20.82
C GLY A 113 -29.35 18.11 -19.59
N PHE A 114 -28.30 17.48 -19.05
CA PHE A 114 -28.42 16.64 -17.85
C PHE A 114 -28.69 17.47 -16.60
N GLU A 115 -27.99 18.59 -16.42
CA GLU A 115 -28.18 19.53 -15.32
C GLU A 115 -29.58 20.14 -15.35
N LEU A 116 -30.08 20.52 -16.52
CA LEU A 116 -31.44 21.01 -16.70
C LEU A 116 -32.47 19.94 -16.33
N ALA A 117 -32.23 18.68 -16.69
CA ALA A 117 -33.06 17.56 -16.25
C ALA A 117 -33.05 17.38 -14.73
N CYS A 118 -31.90 17.52 -14.07
CA CYS A 118 -31.78 17.50 -12.61
C CYS A 118 -32.51 18.69 -11.96
N ASN A 119 -32.33 19.90 -12.46
CA ASN A 119 -33.00 21.11 -11.94
C ASN A 119 -34.53 21.00 -12.06
N ASN A 120 -35.03 20.44 -13.16
CA ASN A 120 -36.47 20.21 -13.37
C ASN A 120 -37.11 19.23 -12.37
N ILE A 121 -36.31 18.44 -11.65
CA ILE A 121 -36.75 17.57 -10.56
C ILE A 121 -36.27 18.05 -9.18
N GLN A 122 -35.87 19.32 -9.08
CA GLN A 122 -35.35 19.96 -7.85
C GLN A 122 -34.06 19.31 -7.30
N LYS A 123 -33.32 18.58 -8.14
CA LYS A 123 -32.01 18.01 -7.79
C LYS A 123 -30.94 18.99 -8.25
N LYS A 124 -30.30 19.68 -7.31
CA LYS A 124 -29.18 20.58 -7.62
C LYS A 124 -27.99 19.76 -8.16
N MET A 125 -27.51 20.12 -9.34
CA MET A 125 -26.31 19.57 -9.97
C MET A 125 -25.27 20.68 -10.14
N ARG A 126 -24.01 20.40 -9.81
CA ARG A 126 -22.89 21.34 -10.04
C ARG A 126 -22.14 20.94 -11.30
N THR A 127 -21.96 21.89 -12.21
CA THR A 127 -21.12 21.75 -13.39
C THR A 127 -19.66 22.00 -13.04
N ILE A 128 -18.77 21.14 -13.53
CA ILE A 128 -17.33 21.23 -13.35
C ILE A 128 -16.64 21.11 -14.71
N ASN A 129 -15.84 22.12 -15.03
CA ASN A 129 -14.79 22.00 -16.03
C ASN A 129 -13.54 21.39 -15.38
N PRO A 130 -12.96 20.29 -15.91
CA PRO A 130 -11.85 19.63 -15.25
C PRO A 130 -10.53 20.44 -15.27
N LEU A 131 -10.39 21.41 -16.18
CA LEU A 131 -9.16 22.20 -16.32
C LEU A 131 -9.14 23.40 -15.38
N THR A 132 -10.30 23.96 -15.04
CA THR A 132 -10.42 25.17 -14.20
C THR A 132 -11.16 24.93 -12.88
N GLY A 133 -11.90 23.82 -12.77
CA GLY A 133 -12.74 23.51 -11.64
C GLY A 133 -11.94 23.11 -10.39
N SER A 134 -12.29 23.74 -9.26
CA SER A 134 -11.67 23.45 -7.97
C SER A 134 -11.99 22.03 -7.48
N GLU A 135 -10.95 21.30 -7.07
CA GLU A 135 -11.06 19.95 -6.46
C GLU A 135 -11.90 19.94 -5.16
N CYS A 136 -12.13 21.11 -4.56
CA CYS A 136 -13.02 21.28 -3.39
C CYS A 136 -14.50 21.06 -3.73
N LEU A 137 -14.88 21.11 -5.01
CA LEU A 137 -16.26 20.98 -5.47
C LEU A 137 -16.66 19.55 -5.87
N ARG A 138 -15.76 18.57 -5.65
CA ARG A 138 -15.97 17.17 -6.05
C ARG A 138 -17.10 16.44 -5.32
N ASP A 139 -17.46 16.91 -4.13
CA ASP A 139 -18.44 16.25 -3.27
C ASP A 139 -19.87 16.65 -3.66
N GLY A 140 -20.78 15.66 -3.64
CA GLY A 140 -22.21 15.82 -3.97
C GLY A 140 -22.55 15.53 -5.44
N ASN A 141 -23.69 16.04 -5.89
CA ASN A 141 -24.15 15.89 -7.28
C ASN A 141 -23.31 16.77 -8.21
N VAL A 142 -22.37 16.14 -8.93
CA VAL A 142 -21.46 16.81 -9.85
C VAL A 142 -21.58 16.24 -11.26
N CYS A 143 -21.53 17.13 -12.25
CA CYS A 143 -21.42 16.82 -13.67
C CYS A 143 -20.09 17.39 -14.21
N ILE A 144 -19.22 16.53 -14.75
CA ILE A 144 -17.89 16.91 -15.24
C ILE A 144 -17.91 16.93 -16.77
N HIS A 145 -17.66 18.10 -17.35
CA HIS A 145 -17.61 18.31 -18.79
C HIS A 145 -16.18 18.13 -19.31
N ILE A 146 -15.86 16.93 -19.78
CA ILE A 146 -14.51 16.52 -20.20
C ILE A 146 -14.00 17.40 -21.36
N ASN A 147 -14.90 17.74 -22.28
CA ASN A 147 -14.58 18.55 -23.45
C ASN A 147 -14.79 20.05 -23.24
N GLY A 148 -15.09 20.49 -22.00
CA GLY A 148 -15.48 21.85 -21.69
C GLY A 148 -16.99 22.08 -21.78
N ASP A 149 -17.42 23.24 -21.27
CA ASP A 149 -18.83 23.59 -21.09
C ASP A 149 -19.16 24.97 -21.69
N MET A 150 -20.44 25.20 -21.98
CA MET A 150 -20.89 26.43 -22.63
C MET A 150 -20.73 27.70 -21.76
N ASN A 151 -20.59 27.62 -20.42
CA ASN A 151 -20.50 28.83 -19.58
C ASN A 151 -19.14 29.52 -19.70
N ILE A 152 -18.09 28.79 -20.06
CA ILE A 152 -16.74 29.35 -20.18
C ILE A 152 -16.39 29.72 -21.63
N LEU A 153 -17.32 29.58 -22.57
CA LEU A 153 -17.06 29.77 -24.00
C LEU A 153 -16.61 31.21 -24.30
N SER A 154 -15.40 31.34 -24.82
CA SER A 154 -14.75 32.61 -25.17
C SER A 154 -13.68 32.34 -26.23
N GLN A 155 -13.16 33.39 -26.86
CA GLN A 155 -12.08 33.24 -27.85
C GLN A 155 -10.84 32.53 -27.27
N LYS A 156 -10.56 32.72 -25.97
CA LYS A 156 -9.39 32.13 -25.30
C LYS A 156 -9.65 30.66 -24.89
N SER A 157 -10.82 30.36 -24.34
CA SER A 157 -11.17 29.00 -23.92
C SER A 157 -11.40 28.05 -25.08
N LEU A 158 -11.85 28.56 -26.24
CA LEU A 158 -11.99 27.76 -27.47
C LEU A 158 -10.67 27.10 -27.93
N LEU A 159 -9.52 27.70 -27.59
CA LEU A 159 -8.21 27.17 -27.94
C LEU A 159 -7.71 26.08 -26.98
N ASN A 160 -7.98 26.23 -25.67
CA ASN A 160 -7.27 25.49 -24.64
C ASN A 160 -8.18 24.72 -23.65
N GLU A 161 -9.45 25.11 -23.52
CA GLU A 161 -10.36 24.62 -22.47
C GLU A 161 -11.67 24.00 -23.02
N PHE A 162 -11.96 24.21 -24.31
CA PHE A 162 -13.14 23.70 -25.00
C PHE A 162 -12.68 22.84 -26.20
N ALA A 163 -12.72 21.53 -26.04
CA ALA A 163 -12.19 20.56 -27.00
C ALA A 163 -13.17 20.35 -28.16
N LEU A 164 -12.96 21.05 -29.27
CA LEU A 164 -13.80 21.00 -30.48
C LEU A 164 -12.98 20.87 -31.77
N GLY A 165 -11.90 21.65 -31.92
CA GLY A 165 -10.92 21.57 -33.02
C GLY A 165 -9.76 20.62 -32.71
N ASP A 166 -8.96 20.20 -33.70
CA ASP A 166 -7.89 19.22 -33.49
C ASP A 166 -6.79 19.77 -32.58
N ILE A 167 -6.45 21.05 -32.74
CA ILE A 167 -5.49 21.75 -31.85
C ILE A 167 -5.99 21.72 -30.39
N SER A 168 -7.28 22.01 -30.17
CA SER A 168 -7.86 22.05 -28.83
C SER A 168 -7.92 20.67 -28.15
N TYR A 169 -8.12 19.58 -28.92
CA TYR A 169 -8.04 18.21 -28.38
C TYR A 169 -6.61 17.83 -27.96
N VAL A 170 -5.60 18.26 -28.72
CA VAL A 170 -4.18 18.02 -28.38
C VAL A 170 -3.74 18.82 -27.14
N LEU A 171 -4.25 20.05 -27.00
CA LEU A 171 -3.94 20.91 -25.86
C LEU A 171 -4.77 20.60 -24.61
N ASN A 172 -5.85 19.82 -24.72
CA ASN A 172 -6.65 19.42 -23.58
C ASN A 172 -5.87 18.46 -22.67
N LYS A 173 -5.49 18.94 -21.49
CA LYS A 173 -4.70 18.21 -20.49
C LYS A 173 -5.56 17.47 -19.47
N PHE A 174 -6.74 17.01 -19.86
CA PHE A 174 -7.66 16.32 -18.95
C PHE A 174 -6.98 15.18 -18.20
N ASP A 175 -6.12 14.40 -18.86
CA ASP A 175 -5.41 13.25 -18.29
C ASP A 175 -4.40 13.62 -17.19
N GLU A 176 -3.93 14.87 -17.15
CA GLU A 176 -3.06 15.41 -16.10
C GLU A 176 -3.86 15.89 -14.86
N THR A 177 -5.19 16.06 -14.98
CA THR A 177 -6.04 16.65 -13.93
C THR A 177 -6.36 15.68 -12.79
N TYR A 178 -6.74 16.25 -11.63
CA TYR A 178 -7.35 15.50 -10.53
C TYR A 178 -8.63 14.76 -10.96
N TRP A 179 -9.43 15.37 -11.82
CA TRP A 179 -10.71 14.83 -12.27
C TRP A 179 -10.57 13.57 -13.11
N PHE A 180 -9.48 13.42 -13.87
CA PHE A 180 -9.18 12.17 -14.57
C PHE A 180 -8.74 11.04 -13.62
N LYS A 181 -7.95 11.36 -12.59
CA LYS A 181 -7.63 10.39 -11.52
C LYS A 181 -8.89 9.92 -10.82
N LEU A 182 -9.82 10.86 -10.59
CA LEU A 182 -11.09 10.58 -9.96
C LEU A 182 -12.05 9.79 -10.86
N LEU A 183 -12.08 10.06 -12.17
CA LEU A 183 -12.81 9.24 -13.15
C LEU A 183 -12.38 7.78 -13.10
N LYS A 184 -11.06 7.51 -13.07
CA LYS A 184 -10.53 6.14 -12.96
C LYS A 184 -11.01 5.46 -11.69
N LYS A 185 -10.94 6.14 -10.55
CA LYS A 185 -11.43 5.62 -9.27
C LYS A 185 -12.93 5.40 -9.24
N ASP A 186 -13.70 6.31 -9.81
CA ASP A 186 -15.14 6.18 -9.93
C ASP A 186 -15.48 4.95 -10.78
N PHE A 187 -14.76 4.73 -11.88
CA PHE A 187 -14.92 3.52 -12.69
C PHE A 187 -14.52 2.27 -11.91
N GLU A 188 -13.40 2.27 -11.18
CA GLU A 188 -12.93 1.14 -10.36
C GLU A 188 -13.92 0.76 -9.25
N SER A 189 -14.44 1.74 -8.54
CA SER A 189 -15.32 1.58 -7.37
C SER A 189 -16.78 1.35 -7.70
N ALA A 190 -17.29 1.92 -8.80
CA ALA A 190 -18.70 1.84 -9.12
C ALA A 190 -19.11 0.39 -9.43
N PRO A 191 -20.30 -0.03 -8.95
CA PRO A 191 -20.80 -1.36 -9.25
C PRO A 191 -21.23 -1.50 -10.71
N ALA A 192 -21.56 -0.39 -11.37
CA ALA A 192 -21.87 -0.31 -12.79
C ALA A 192 -21.45 1.05 -13.38
N ILE A 193 -21.05 1.03 -14.66
CA ILE A 193 -20.73 2.20 -15.47
C ILE A 193 -21.75 2.23 -16.60
N VAL A 194 -22.50 3.32 -16.72
CA VAL A 194 -23.62 3.43 -17.66
C VAL A 194 -23.31 4.53 -18.68
N PHE A 195 -23.05 4.13 -19.92
CA PHE A 195 -22.89 5.05 -21.05
C PHE A 195 -24.25 5.26 -21.73
N ILE A 196 -24.66 6.51 -21.94
CA ILE A 196 -25.89 6.84 -22.69
C ILE A 196 -25.54 7.77 -23.84
N GLY A 197 -25.86 7.33 -25.06
CA GLY A 197 -25.69 8.15 -26.27
C GLY A 197 -24.22 8.48 -26.59
N TYR A 198 -23.28 7.62 -26.17
CA TYR A 198 -21.85 7.79 -26.40
C TYR A 198 -21.30 6.68 -27.30
N SER A 199 -20.63 7.07 -28.38
CA SER A 199 -20.06 6.14 -29.37
C SER A 199 -18.69 5.57 -28.99
N LEU A 200 -18.18 5.86 -27.79
CA LEU A 200 -16.83 5.51 -27.35
C LEU A 200 -15.79 5.91 -28.42
N TYR A 201 -15.71 7.18 -28.81
CA TYR A 201 -14.66 7.61 -29.76
C TYR A 201 -13.31 7.84 -29.06
N ASP A 202 -13.33 8.36 -27.83
CA ASP A 202 -12.14 8.73 -27.05
C ASP A 202 -11.23 7.54 -26.70
N GLU A 203 -9.95 7.65 -27.04
CA GLU A 203 -8.95 6.60 -26.77
C GLU A 203 -8.58 6.44 -25.29
N LEU A 204 -8.58 7.52 -24.51
CA LEU A 204 -8.29 7.47 -23.08
C LEU A 204 -9.37 6.67 -22.36
N ILE A 205 -10.65 6.92 -22.67
CA ILE A 205 -11.77 6.16 -22.10
C ILE A 205 -11.69 4.68 -22.50
N LYS A 206 -11.38 4.37 -23.78
CA LYS A 206 -11.15 2.99 -24.23
C LYS A 206 -10.02 2.31 -23.46
N LYS A 207 -8.90 3.01 -23.28
CA LYS A 207 -7.73 2.50 -22.54
C LYS A 207 -8.09 2.20 -21.09
N ILE A 208 -8.89 3.05 -20.43
CA ILE A 208 -9.39 2.78 -19.07
C ILE A 208 -10.25 1.52 -19.06
N LEU A 209 -11.27 1.44 -19.93
CA LEU A 209 -12.16 0.27 -19.97
C LEU A 209 -11.44 -1.03 -20.34
N LYS A 210 -10.30 -0.96 -21.05
CA LYS A 210 -9.45 -2.12 -21.38
C LYS A 210 -8.34 -2.40 -20.37
N SER A 211 -8.14 -1.54 -19.38
CA SER A 211 -7.09 -1.76 -18.39
C SER A 211 -7.41 -2.90 -17.41
N ASN A 212 -8.69 -3.29 -17.31
CA ASN A 212 -9.14 -4.38 -16.46
C ASN A 212 -10.40 -5.02 -17.06
N ASP A 213 -10.39 -6.33 -17.30
CA ASP A 213 -11.51 -7.04 -17.94
C ASP A 213 -12.83 -6.96 -17.16
N ARG A 214 -12.76 -6.69 -15.85
CA ARG A 214 -13.94 -6.45 -15.01
C ARG A 214 -14.72 -5.21 -15.40
N PHE A 215 -14.07 -4.22 -16.02
CA PHE A 215 -14.80 -3.06 -16.52
C PHE A 215 -15.83 -3.47 -17.56
N LYS A 216 -15.51 -4.45 -18.41
CA LYS A 216 -16.46 -4.96 -19.40
C LYS A 216 -17.72 -5.52 -18.75
N GLU A 217 -17.56 -6.32 -17.69
CA GLU A 217 -18.67 -6.98 -16.98
C GLU A 217 -19.60 -6.01 -16.26
N LYS A 218 -19.13 -4.79 -15.95
CA LYS A 218 -19.92 -3.77 -15.26
C LYS A 218 -20.26 -2.55 -16.12
N THR A 219 -19.87 -2.55 -17.39
CA THR A 219 -20.15 -1.46 -18.32
C THR A 219 -21.40 -1.77 -19.12
N PHE A 220 -22.36 -0.85 -19.12
CA PHE A 220 -23.61 -0.93 -19.85
C PHE A 220 -23.69 0.24 -20.82
N ILE A 221 -23.94 -0.03 -22.09
CA ILE A 221 -23.90 0.97 -23.16
C ILE A 221 -25.27 1.07 -23.79
N ILE A 222 -25.98 2.16 -23.53
CA ILE A 222 -27.30 2.47 -24.08
C ILE A 222 -27.08 3.27 -25.37
N THR A 223 -27.43 2.67 -26.49
CA THR A 223 -27.27 3.26 -27.83
C THR A 223 -28.59 3.26 -28.60
N SER A 224 -28.61 3.91 -29.76
CA SER A 224 -29.77 4.03 -30.65
C SER A 224 -30.36 2.65 -30.98
N PRO A 225 -31.71 2.52 -31.08
CA PRO A 225 -32.35 1.34 -31.65
C PRO A 225 -31.82 0.97 -33.04
N ASP A 226 -31.44 1.98 -33.83
CA ASP A 226 -31.01 1.87 -35.23
C ASP A 226 -29.49 1.75 -35.40
N ALA A 227 -28.75 1.45 -34.32
CA ALA A 227 -27.29 1.32 -34.38
C ALA A 227 -26.85 0.18 -35.33
N SER A 228 -25.83 0.44 -36.15
CA SER A 228 -25.34 -0.54 -37.13
C SER A 228 -24.72 -1.77 -36.46
N SER A 229 -24.71 -2.92 -37.17
CA SER A 229 -24.07 -4.15 -36.67
C SER A 229 -22.58 -3.96 -36.37
N SER A 230 -21.89 -3.11 -37.14
CA SER A 230 -20.49 -2.74 -36.90
C SER A 230 -20.33 -1.99 -35.58
N ASP A 231 -21.21 -1.05 -35.29
CA ASP A 231 -21.14 -0.26 -34.04
C ASP A 231 -21.50 -1.12 -32.83
N LEU A 232 -22.51 -1.97 -32.93
CA LEU A 232 -22.85 -2.93 -31.87
C LEU A 232 -21.68 -3.87 -31.55
N PHE A 233 -20.97 -4.35 -32.58
CA PHE A 233 -19.77 -5.16 -32.39
C PHE A 233 -18.66 -4.38 -31.69
N LYS A 234 -18.35 -3.16 -32.17
CA LYS A 234 -17.31 -2.30 -31.57
C LYS A 234 -17.60 -1.97 -30.10
N LEU A 235 -18.83 -1.60 -29.78
CA LEU A 235 -19.25 -1.28 -28.41
C LEU A 235 -19.24 -2.54 -27.51
N GLY A 236 -19.61 -3.71 -28.06
CA GLY A 236 -19.62 -4.99 -27.35
C GLY A 236 -18.24 -5.46 -26.87
N ILE A 237 -17.16 -4.93 -27.44
CA ILE A 237 -15.79 -5.17 -26.96
C ILE A 237 -15.57 -4.59 -25.55
N TYR A 238 -16.31 -3.53 -25.19
CA TYR A 238 -16.12 -2.75 -23.97
C TYR A 238 -17.23 -2.92 -22.93
N GLY A 239 -18.39 -3.50 -23.28
CA GLY A 239 -19.44 -3.75 -22.29
C GLY A 239 -20.72 -4.36 -22.85
N HIS A 240 -21.75 -4.41 -22.01
CA HIS A 240 -23.09 -4.89 -22.34
C HIS A 240 -23.87 -3.83 -23.13
N VAL A 241 -23.99 -4.04 -24.44
CA VAL A 241 -24.73 -3.11 -25.33
C VAL A 241 -26.24 -3.33 -25.22
N LEU A 242 -26.98 -2.23 -25.05
CA LEU A 242 -28.43 -2.11 -25.02
C LEU A 242 -28.85 -1.12 -26.12
N ASN A 243 -29.23 -1.63 -27.29
CA ASN A 243 -29.67 -0.84 -28.46
C ASN A 243 -31.17 -0.55 -28.39
N ILE A 244 -31.59 0.22 -27.39
CA ILE A 244 -33.00 0.52 -27.11
C ILE A 244 -33.30 2.02 -27.02
N GLY A 245 -32.28 2.86 -27.05
CA GLY A 245 -32.41 4.29 -26.80
C GLY A 245 -32.69 4.65 -25.33
N THR A 246 -32.54 5.94 -25.02
CA THR A 246 -32.71 6.46 -23.65
C THR A 246 -34.13 6.33 -23.14
N GLU A 247 -35.12 6.52 -24.01
CA GLU A 247 -36.55 6.47 -23.65
C GLU A 247 -36.94 5.08 -23.13
N CYS A 248 -36.80 4.05 -23.96
CA CYS A 248 -37.11 2.67 -23.58
C CYS A 248 -36.26 2.19 -22.39
N PHE A 249 -34.99 2.59 -22.30
CA PHE A 249 -34.16 2.30 -21.13
C PHE A 249 -34.80 2.79 -19.82
N THR A 250 -35.33 4.01 -19.80
CA THR A 250 -35.95 4.58 -18.60
C THR A 250 -37.25 3.90 -18.22
N GLU A 251 -38.06 3.49 -19.20
CA GLU A 251 -39.31 2.75 -18.96
C GLU A 251 -39.04 1.44 -18.21
N VAL A 252 -37.98 0.72 -18.58
CA VAL A 252 -37.65 -0.57 -17.94
C VAL A 252 -37.01 -0.39 -16.56
N ILE A 253 -36.19 0.64 -16.36
CA ILE A 253 -35.41 0.80 -15.12
C ILE A 253 -36.21 1.44 -13.98
N LYS A 254 -37.18 2.30 -14.30
CA LYS A 254 -37.90 3.17 -13.34
C LYS A 254 -38.54 2.39 -12.18
N THR A 255 -39.30 1.34 -12.50
CA THR A 255 -40.00 0.52 -11.51
C THR A 255 -39.02 -0.21 -10.60
N LYS A 256 -38.04 -0.90 -11.20
CA LYS A 256 -37.03 -1.68 -10.46
C LYS A 256 -36.14 -0.81 -9.57
N TYR A 257 -35.81 0.40 -10.02
CA TYR A 257 -35.00 1.33 -9.24
C TYR A 257 -35.69 1.79 -7.96
N THR A 258 -36.97 2.17 -8.08
CA THR A 258 -37.73 2.74 -6.97
C THR A 258 -38.09 1.67 -5.93
N GLU A 259 -38.54 0.50 -6.38
CA GLU A 259 -39.08 -0.55 -5.51
C GLU A 259 -38.00 -1.45 -4.90
N THR A 260 -36.85 -1.63 -5.58
CA THR A 260 -35.82 -2.60 -5.16
C THR A 260 -34.54 -1.95 -4.66
N ILE A 261 -34.06 -0.86 -5.28
CA ILE A 261 -32.70 -0.34 -5.04
C ILE A 261 -32.67 0.70 -3.90
N LEU A 262 -33.61 1.64 -3.87
CA LEU A 262 -33.61 2.72 -2.88
C LEU A 262 -33.63 2.24 -1.41
N PRO A 263 -34.45 1.23 -1.02
CA PRO A 263 -34.49 0.76 0.37
C PRO A 263 -33.16 0.18 0.87
N ILE A 264 -32.45 -0.58 0.01
CA ILE A 264 -31.22 -1.31 0.38
C ILE A 264 -30.05 -0.36 0.68
N LYS A 265 -29.99 0.80 0.01
CA LYS A 265 -28.84 1.72 0.09
C LYS A 265 -28.73 2.51 1.39
N GLN A 266 -29.81 2.62 2.17
CA GLN A 266 -29.83 3.51 3.33
C GLN A 266 -29.04 3.00 4.55
N GLU A 267 -28.69 1.71 4.64
CA GLU A 267 -28.34 1.12 5.96
C GLU A 267 -26.91 0.59 6.16
N SER A 268 -26.07 0.33 5.14
CA SER A 268 -24.78 -0.37 5.37
C SER A 268 -23.53 0.27 4.75
N LEU A 269 -22.42 0.22 5.51
CA LEU A 269 -21.05 0.35 4.98
C LEU A 269 -20.64 -1.00 4.38
N ARG A 270 -19.83 -1.01 3.31
CA ARG A 270 -19.47 -2.24 2.59
C ARG A 270 -18.11 -2.80 2.98
N ASN A 271 -17.14 -1.92 3.13
CA ASN A 271 -15.72 -2.23 3.30
C ASN A 271 -15.21 -1.83 4.68
N PHE A 272 -16.07 -1.27 5.54
CA PHE A 272 -15.77 -1.05 6.95
C PHE A 272 -16.76 -1.79 7.84
N VAL A 273 -16.21 -2.49 8.84
CA VAL A 273 -16.98 -3.07 9.93
C VAL A 273 -16.95 -2.10 11.10
N LYS A 274 -18.11 -1.73 11.62
CA LYS A 274 -18.20 -0.93 12.85
C LYS A 274 -17.87 -1.85 14.03
N TYR A 275 -17.00 -1.37 14.93
CA TYR A 275 -16.81 -2.05 16.21
C TYR A 275 -18.06 -1.89 17.06
N GLU A 276 -18.58 -3.02 17.54
CA GLU A 276 -19.65 -3.09 18.52
C GLU A 276 -19.08 -3.73 19.78
N ASP A 277 -19.19 -3.02 20.90
CA ASP A 277 -18.74 -3.53 22.19
C ASP A 277 -19.76 -4.56 22.67
N ILE A 278 -19.39 -5.84 22.62
CA ILE A 278 -20.22 -6.94 23.13
C ILE A 278 -19.72 -7.23 24.54
N GLU A 279 -20.61 -7.21 25.53
CA GLU A 279 -20.30 -7.40 26.96
C GLU A 279 -19.80 -8.81 27.36
N ASP A 280 -19.38 -9.64 26.40
CA ASP A 280 -18.89 -10.99 26.68
C ASP A 280 -17.50 -10.92 27.34
N VAL A 281 -17.47 -11.09 28.67
CA VAL A 281 -16.21 -11.31 29.40
C VAL A 281 -15.72 -12.72 29.11
N GLU A 282 -14.58 -12.81 28.43
CA GLU A 282 -13.92 -14.11 28.18
C GLU A 282 -12.81 -14.36 29.19
N GLU A 283 -12.86 -15.51 29.86
CA GLU A 283 -11.80 -15.94 30.78
C GLU A 283 -10.53 -16.30 30.01
N ILE A 284 -9.40 -15.78 30.49
CA ILE A 284 -8.08 -16.00 29.89
C ILE A 284 -7.43 -17.16 30.62
N THR A 285 -7.16 -18.24 29.89
CA THR A 285 -6.49 -19.42 30.43
C THR A 285 -4.98 -19.37 30.21
N MET A 286 -4.23 -20.17 30.96
CA MET A 286 -2.80 -20.36 30.73
C MET A 286 -2.48 -20.91 29.33
N PHE A 287 -3.42 -21.67 28.74
CA PHE A 287 -3.30 -22.15 27.36
C PHE A 287 -3.37 -21.00 26.35
N ASP A 288 -4.25 -20.03 26.58
CA ASP A 288 -4.36 -18.82 25.75
C ASP A 288 -3.08 -17.98 25.80
N ILE A 289 -2.54 -17.76 27.01
CA ILE A 289 -1.30 -17.00 27.21
C ILE A 289 -0.12 -17.67 26.48
N ASN A 290 0.02 -18.99 26.60
CA ASN A 290 1.04 -19.76 25.89
C ASN A 290 0.88 -19.67 24.37
N ASN A 291 -0.33 -19.86 23.85
CA ASN A 291 -0.59 -19.78 22.41
C ASN A 291 -0.36 -18.38 21.83
N PHE A 292 -0.70 -17.36 22.59
CA PHE A 292 -0.46 -15.99 22.22
C PHE A 292 1.03 -15.68 22.12
N LEU A 293 1.83 -16.03 23.15
CA LEU A 293 3.26 -15.72 23.16
C LEU A 293 4.06 -16.55 22.15
N LEU A 294 3.69 -17.82 21.95
CA LEU A 294 4.39 -18.71 21.01
C LEU A 294 3.91 -18.50 19.56
N PHE A 295 2.61 -18.54 19.32
CA PHE A 295 2.02 -18.56 17.96
C PHE A 295 1.35 -17.24 17.56
N GLY A 296 1.29 -16.24 18.44
CA GLY A 296 0.54 -15.01 18.19
C GLY A 296 -0.97 -15.25 18.07
N LYS A 297 -1.46 -16.41 18.52
CA LYS A 297 -2.84 -16.85 18.33
C LYS A 297 -3.64 -16.54 19.59
N ILE A 298 -4.56 -15.59 19.49
CA ILE A 298 -5.53 -15.26 20.53
C ILE A 298 -6.79 -14.65 19.90
N ASP A 299 -7.93 -14.89 20.52
CA ASP A 299 -9.16 -14.18 20.19
C ASP A 299 -9.03 -12.68 20.55
N ARG A 300 -9.47 -11.80 19.65
CA ARG A 300 -9.50 -10.34 19.88
C ARG A 300 -10.34 -10.01 21.12
N LYS A 301 -11.44 -10.74 21.35
CA LYS A 301 -12.31 -10.53 22.51
C LYS A 301 -11.57 -10.73 23.83
N LYS A 302 -10.64 -11.68 23.90
CA LYS A 302 -9.79 -11.90 25.09
C LYS A 302 -8.82 -10.74 25.32
N ILE A 303 -8.24 -10.16 24.25
CA ILE A 303 -7.41 -8.95 24.37
C ILE A 303 -8.24 -7.79 24.92
N HIS A 304 -9.45 -7.60 24.40
CA HIS A 304 -10.36 -6.53 24.86
C HIS A 304 -10.79 -6.74 26.31
N SER A 305 -11.15 -7.97 26.71
CA SER A 305 -11.47 -8.30 28.10
C SER A 305 -10.28 -8.04 29.03
N ASP A 306 -9.07 -8.48 28.66
CA ASP A 306 -7.86 -8.25 29.48
C ASP A 306 -7.56 -6.76 29.67
N TYR A 307 -7.70 -5.97 28.60
CA TYR A 307 -7.47 -4.54 28.66
C TYR A 307 -8.56 -3.82 29.47
N LYS A 308 -9.81 -4.28 29.41
CA LYS A 308 -10.88 -3.76 30.27
C LYS A 308 -10.59 -4.03 31.74
N ASN A 309 -10.13 -5.23 32.09
CA ASN A 309 -9.69 -5.57 33.44
C ASN A 309 -8.59 -4.61 33.90
N PHE A 310 -7.60 -4.34 33.04
CA PHE A 310 -6.56 -3.35 33.32
C PHE A 310 -7.14 -1.96 33.63
N LEU A 311 -8.09 -1.45 32.84
CA LEU A 311 -8.75 -0.16 33.09
C LEU A 311 -9.47 -0.11 34.44
N ASN A 312 -10.06 -1.24 34.86
CA ASN A 312 -10.76 -1.39 36.13
C ASN A 312 -9.83 -1.65 37.34
N ASN A 313 -8.51 -1.65 37.14
CA ASN A 313 -7.49 -2.07 38.13
C ASN A 313 -7.67 -3.51 38.62
N GLU A 314 -8.20 -4.38 37.76
CA GLU A 314 -8.29 -5.82 37.97
C GLU A 314 -7.06 -6.54 37.39
N ARG A 315 -7.01 -7.87 37.56
CA ARG A 315 -5.88 -8.66 37.08
C ARG A 315 -5.86 -8.72 35.55
N ASN A 316 -4.75 -8.26 34.97
CA ASN A 316 -4.46 -8.35 33.54
C ASN A 316 -3.30 -9.32 33.26
N HIS A 317 -3.30 -9.93 32.09
CA HIS A 317 -2.36 -10.97 31.67
C HIS A 317 -1.45 -10.51 30.53
N PHE A 318 -1.87 -9.55 29.70
CA PHE A 318 -1.04 -8.99 28.63
C PHE A 318 -0.40 -7.68 29.05
N ILE A 319 0.67 -7.29 28.34
CA ILE A 319 1.37 -6.02 28.56
C ILE A 319 0.44 -4.87 28.12
N PRO A 320 -0.02 -4.00 29.03
CA PRO A 320 -0.89 -2.89 28.68
C PRO A 320 -0.02 -1.73 28.15
N ARG A 321 -0.11 -1.43 26.85
CA ARG A 321 0.78 -0.47 26.17
C ARG A 321 0.32 0.99 26.32
N VAL A 322 -0.04 1.37 27.55
CA VAL A 322 -0.87 2.53 27.84
C VAL A 322 -0.19 3.84 27.48
N ASN A 323 1.14 3.95 27.62
CA ASN A 323 1.87 5.18 27.27
C ASN A 323 1.60 5.58 25.81
N TYR A 324 1.73 4.59 24.92
CA TYR A 324 1.52 4.76 23.49
C TYR A 324 0.04 4.90 23.12
N ILE A 325 -0.86 4.22 23.83
CA ILE A 325 -2.31 4.37 23.65
C ILE A 325 -2.74 5.80 24.00
N LEU A 326 -2.29 6.34 25.13
CA LEU A 326 -2.59 7.72 25.52
C LEU A 326 -2.03 8.73 24.52
N GLU A 327 -0.80 8.51 24.02
CA GLU A 327 -0.24 9.35 22.95
C GLU A 327 -1.10 9.29 21.66
N CYS A 328 -1.62 8.11 21.29
CA CYS A 328 -2.55 7.97 20.17
C CYS A 328 -3.83 8.78 20.42
N VAL A 329 -4.44 8.64 21.61
CA VAL A 329 -5.66 9.36 21.99
C VAL A 329 -5.45 10.88 21.94
N GLU A 330 -4.32 11.39 22.43
CA GLU A 330 -4.00 12.81 22.35
C GLU A 330 -3.89 13.32 20.91
N LYS A 331 -3.29 12.54 20.00
CA LYS A 331 -3.19 12.88 18.57
C LYS A 331 -4.56 12.81 17.88
N ILE A 332 -5.37 11.80 18.19
CA ILE A 332 -6.75 11.65 17.71
C ILE A 332 -7.58 12.87 18.12
N LYS A 333 -7.50 13.30 19.39
CA LYS A 333 -8.21 14.51 19.89
C LYS A 333 -7.79 15.80 19.19
N LYS A 334 -6.58 15.83 18.61
CA LYS A 334 -6.06 16.95 17.80
C LYS A 334 -6.38 16.81 16.31
N ASN A 335 -7.27 15.88 15.93
CA ASN A 335 -7.62 15.56 14.54
C ASN A 335 -6.41 15.18 13.68
N LYS A 336 -5.46 14.42 14.26
CA LYS A 336 -4.28 13.91 13.55
C LYS A 336 -4.42 12.43 13.24
N ASN A 337 -4.06 12.05 12.01
CA ASN A 337 -3.88 10.64 11.66
C ASN A 337 -2.63 10.11 12.37
N VAL A 338 -2.67 8.86 12.80
CA VAL A 338 -1.60 8.24 13.59
C VAL A 338 -1.02 7.05 12.86
N LEU A 339 0.30 6.99 12.77
CA LEU A 339 1.02 5.86 12.19
C LEU A 339 1.93 5.21 13.23
N ILE A 340 1.59 3.98 13.61
CA ILE A 340 2.35 3.17 14.56
C ILE A 340 3.43 2.40 13.82
N LYS A 341 4.68 2.78 14.05
CA LYS A 341 5.88 2.21 13.45
C LYS A 341 6.58 1.28 14.45
N SER A 342 6.95 0.08 14.01
CA SER A 342 7.79 -0.82 14.80
C SER A 342 8.29 -2.01 13.96
N GLU A 343 9.39 -2.64 14.39
CA GLU A 343 9.88 -3.92 13.90
C GLU A 343 8.90 -5.08 14.17
N ILE A 344 9.27 -6.23 13.61
CA ILE A 344 8.48 -7.46 13.64
C ILE A 344 8.40 -8.02 15.08
N GLY A 345 7.17 -8.25 15.56
CA GLY A 345 6.91 -8.95 16.83
C GLY A 345 6.99 -8.10 18.10
N ASN A 346 6.99 -6.78 17.98
CA ASN A 346 6.89 -5.82 19.09
C ASN A 346 5.44 -5.42 19.45
N GLY A 347 4.44 -6.21 19.04
CA GLY A 347 3.06 -6.07 19.54
C GLY A 347 2.18 -5.00 18.86
N LYS A 348 2.49 -4.55 17.63
CA LYS A 348 1.67 -3.56 16.89
C LYS A 348 0.18 -3.93 16.84
N SER A 349 -0.15 -5.13 16.39
CA SER A 349 -1.54 -5.59 16.28
C SER A 349 -2.25 -5.60 17.63
N VAL A 350 -1.55 -6.00 18.70
CA VAL A 350 -2.09 -6.05 20.07
C VAL A 350 -2.35 -4.64 20.59
N LEU A 351 -1.45 -3.70 20.31
CA LEU A 351 -1.63 -2.29 20.63
C LEU A 351 -2.84 -1.68 19.93
N LEU A 352 -3.09 -2.03 18.66
CA LEU A 352 -4.29 -1.59 17.94
C LEU A 352 -5.57 -2.13 18.58
N GLU A 353 -5.61 -3.41 18.96
CA GLU A 353 -6.77 -4.00 19.65
C GLU A 353 -7.00 -3.38 21.03
N GLN A 354 -5.93 -3.13 21.80
CA GLN A 354 -6.02 -2.40 23.06
C GLN A 354 -6.49 -0.95 22.86
N LEU A 355 -6.04 -0.27 21.78
CA LEU A 355 -6.49 1.08 21.43
C LEU A 355 -7.97 1.10 21.06
N ILE A 356 -8.46 0.12 20.27
CA ILE A 356 -9.90 -0.02 19.95
C ILE A 356 -10.70 -0.07 21.25
N LYS A 357 -10.33 -0.96 22.18
CA LYS A 357 -11.03 -1.09 23.45
C LYS A 357 -10.91 0.15 24.34
N HIS A 358 -9.75 0.80 24.34
CA HIS A 358 -9.57 2.05 25.09
C HIS A 358 -10.51 3.14 24.56
N LEU A 359 -10.54 3.35 23.24
CA LEU A 359 -11.39 4.36 22.62
C LEU A 359 -12.87 4.07 22.85
N SER A 360 -13.31 2.81 22.81
CA SER A 360 -14.72 2.47 23.03
C SER A 360 -15.21 2.74 24.46
N GLU A 361 -14.33 2.59 25.45
CA GLU A 361 -14.65 2.78 26.88
C GLU A 361 -14.46 4.24 27.34
N THR A 362 -13.59 5.02 26.68
CA THR A 362 -13.17 6.35 27.18
C THR A 362 -13.55 7.53 26.29
N GLU A 363 -13.83 7.30 25.01
CA GLU A 363 -14.09 8.35 24.03
C GLU A 363 -15.43 8.14 23.32
N ASN A 364 -16.13 9.24 23.01
CA ASN A 364 -17.38 9.17 22.26
C ASN A 364 -17.11 9.19 20.74
N VAL A 365 -16.58 8.08 20.23
CA VAL A 365 -16.17 7.93 18.82
C VAL A 365 -16.73 6.65 18.20
N ASN A 366 -17.05 6.69 16.91
CA ASN A 366 -17.34 5.47 16.15
C ASN A 366 -16.02 4.86 15.67
N ILE A 367 -15.80 3.59 15.98
CA ILE A 367 -14.58 2.88 15.59
C ILE A 367 -14.91 1.94 14.43
N TYR A 368 -14.08 1.96 13.41
CA TYR A 368 -14.23 1.13 12.21
C TYR A 368 -12.94 0.39 11.90
N THR A 369 -13.05 -0.85 11.44
CA THR A 369 -11.92 -1.61 10.90
C THR A 369 -12.20 -1.97 9.44
N PRO A 370 -11.20 -1.91 8.54
CA PRO A 370 -11.37 -2.41 7.18
C PRO A 370 -11.83 -3.86 7.17
N THR A 371 -12.76 -4.19 6.28
CA THR A 371 -13.08 -5.59 5.97
C THR A 371 -11.85 -6.24 5.33
N GLU A 372 -11.80 -7.56 5.38
CA GLU A 372 -10.74 -8.28 4.70
C GLU A 372 -10.76 -8.02 3.20
N ILE A 373 -9.57 -7.79 2.65
CA ILE A 373 -9.40 -7.57 1.22
C ILE A 373 -9.55 -8.91 0.54
N ASP A 374 -10.65 -9.09 -0.18
CA ASP A 374 -10.73 -10.14 -1.18
C ASP A 374 -9.72 -9.80 -2.30
N ILE A 375 -8.66 -10.59 -2.42
CA ILE A 375 -7.62 -10.43 -3.46
C ILE A 375 -8.26 -10.57 -4.86
N SER A 376 -9.37 -11.30 -4.94
CA SER A 376 -10.18 -11.42 -6.14
C SER A 376 -11.14 -10.24 -6.34
N SER A 377 -11.21 -9.24 -5.47
CA SER A 377 -11.90 -7.98 -5.72
C SER A 377 -11.34 -6.82 -4.89
N PRO A 378 -10.42 -6.00 -5.45
CA PRO A 378 -9.82 -4.92 -4.69
C PRO A 378 -10.93 -3.99 -4.14
N PRO A 379 -10.99 -3.77 -2.82
CA PRO A 379 -12.02 -2.96 -2.21
C PRO A 379 -11.79 -1.49 -2.55
N SER A 380 -12.89 -0.76 -2.74
CA SER A 380 -12.85 0.70 -2.76
C SER A 380 -13.54 1.25 -1.53
N TYR A 381 -12.78 1.98 -0.72
CA TYR A 381 -13.26 2.58 0.52
C TYR A 381 -13.93 3.94 0.29
N SER A 382 -13.86 4.49 -0.93
CA SER A 382 -14.35 5.82 -1.27
C SER A 382 -15.80 6.07 -0.82
N ASP A 383 -16.73 5.14 -1.12
CA ASP A 383 -18.14 5.26 -0.71
C ASP A 383 -18.33 5.37 0.79
N ASP A 384 -17.67 4.47 1.52
CA ASP A 384 -17.84 4.39 2.95
C ASP A 384 -17.16 5.57 3.64
N LEU A 385 -15.99 6.00 3.14
CA LEU A 385 -15.33 7.21 3.61
C LEU A 385 -16.19 8.46 3.41
N ASP A 386 -16.88 8.58 2.27
CA ASP A 386 -17.81 9.70 2.03
C ASP A 386 -19.02 9.64 2.98
N LYS A 387 -19.57 8.45 3.25
CA LYS A 387 -20.63 8.28 4.26
C LYS A 387 -20.16 8.68 5.66
N LEU A 388 -18.96 8.24 6.06
CA LEU A 388 -18.37 8.58 7.36
C LEU A 388 -18.11 10.08 7.47
N LYS A 389 -17.53 10.70 6.45
CA LYS A 389 -17.30 12.15 6.37
C LYS A 389 -18.58 12.95 6.52
N ASN A 390 -19.68 12.51 5.90
CA ASN A 390 -20.97 13.20 5.98
C ASN A 390 -21.72 12.95 7.30
N SER A 391 -21.21 12.09 8.18
CA SER A 391 -21.78 11.87 9.51
C SER A 391 -21.36 12.99 10.49
N ASN A 392 -22.20 13.27 11.49
CA ASN A 392 -21.87 14.25 12.54
C ASN A 392 -20.97 13.68 13.65
N ALA A 393 -20.62 12.39 13.58
CA ALA A 393 -19.84 11.71 14.60
C ALA A 393 -18.36 11.61 14.19
N LEU A 394 -17.46 11.67 15.17
CA LEU A 394 -16.04 11.40 14.96
C LEU A 394 -15.86 9.90 14.69
N SER A 395 -15.29 9.58 13.53
CA SER A 395 -15.04 8.21 13.07
C SER A 395 -13.54 7.94 13.08
N VAL A 396 -13.11 6.91 13.81
CA VAL A 396 -11.73 6.45 13.87
C VAL A 396 -11.61 5.13 13.11
N ILE A 397 -10.84 5.13 12.03
CA ILE A 397 -10.56 3.93 11.24
C ILE A 397 -9.26 3.33 11.75
N VAL A 398 -9.32 2.12 12.30
CA VAL A 398 -8.16 1.37 12.79
C VAL A 398 -7.79 0.29 11.78
N CYS A 399 -6.62 0.42 11.17
CA CYS A 399 -6.12 -0.48 10.13
C CYS A 399 -4.84 -1.19 10.60
N ASP A 400 -4.88 -2.52 10.70
CA ASP A 400 -3.64 -3.28 10.87
C ASP A 400 -2.94 -3.42 9.51
N ASP A 401 -1.67 -3.01 9.46
CA ASP A 401 -0.80 -3.01 8.29
C ASP A 401 -1.28 -2.12 7.12
N LEU A 402 -0.77 -0.88 7.07
CA LEU A 402 -1.04 0.07 5.99
C LEU A 402 -0.50 -0.40 4.64
N ASN A 403 0.60 -1.16 4.63
CA ASN A 403 1.26 -1.61 3.40
C ASN A 403 0.41 -2.65 2.68
N HIS A 404 -0.36 -3.46 3.40
CA HIS A 404 -1.34 -4.37 2.79
C HIS A 404 -2.64 -3.68 2.37
N ASN A 405 -2.93 -2.49 2.91
CA ASN A 405 -4.17 -1.75 2.66
C ASN A 405 -3.94 -0.51 1.78
N GLN A 406 -3.14 -0.63 0.70
CA GLN A 406 -2.80 0.51 -0.18
C GLN A 406 -4.01 1.17 -0.86
N TYR A 407 -5.09 0.42 -1.08
CA TYR A 407 -6.37 0.96 -1.58
C TYR A 407 -7.01 1.91 -0.57
N LEU A 408 -6.97 1.59 0.73
CA LEU A 408 -7.41 2.49 1.80
C LEU A 408 -6.56 3.76 1.80
N THR A 409 -5.23 3.64 1.76
CA THR A 409 -4.31 4.80 1.66
C THR A 409 -4.63 5.66 0.45
N SER A 410 -4.92 5.03 -0.70
CA SER A 410 -5.32 5.73 -1.92
C SER A 410 -6.61 6.51 -1.75
N ASP A 411 -7.65 5.89 -1.21
CA ASP A 411 -8.99 6.45 -1.11
C ASP A 411 -9.05 7.50 0.00
N PHE A 412 -8.40 7.23 1.13
CA PHE A 412 -8.25 8.17 2.24
C PHE A 412 -7.49 9.43 1.80
N SER A 413 -6.46 9.31 0.98
CA SER A 413 -5.72 10.50 0.52
C SER A 413 -6.53 11.42 -0.41
N MET A 414 -7.60 10.90 -1.02
CA MET A 414 -8.53 11.72 -1.80
C MET A 414 -9.62 12.37 -0.95
N LEU A 415 -9.71 12.02 0.34
CA LEU A 415 -10.65 12.57 1.29
C LEU A 415 -10.19 13.95 1.76
N LYS A 416 -10.58 15.01 1.05
CA LYS A 416 -10.37 16.40 1.52
C LYS A 416 -11.50 16.87 2.45
N ASN A 417 -11.13 17.74 3.40
CA ASN A 417 -12.04 18.39 4.36
C ASN A 417 -12.82 17.41 5.25
N ALA A 418 -12.19 16.30 5.66
CA ALA A 418 -12.78 15.34 6.60
C ALA A 418 -12.17 15.55 8.00
N ASN A 419 -12.69 16.53 8.74
CA ASN A 419 -12.20 16.81 10.08
C ASN A 419 -12.71 15.80 11.12
N ASN A 420 -13.68 14.96 10.75
CA ASN A 420 -14.35 13.97 11.57
C ASN A 420 -13.97 12.53 11.22
N VAL A 421 -13.00 12.29 10.34
CA VAL A 421 -12.53 10.94 9.99
C VAL A 421 -11.02 10.88 10.21
N ILE A 422 -10.59 10.00 11.11
CA ILE A 422 -9.18 9.85 11.51
C ILE A 422 -8.71 8.44 11.15
N LEU A 423 -7.55 8.33 10.52
CA LEU A 423 -6.90 7.06 10.24
C LEU A 423 -5.80 6.76 11.26
N VAL A 424 -5.92 5.61 11.93
CA VAL A 424 -4.89 5.02 12.78
C VAL A 424 -4.43 3.73 12.12
N SER A 425 -3.14 3.64 11.79
CA SER A 425 -2.61 2.44 11.11
C SER A 425 -1.26 2.00 11.64
N SER A 426 -0.92 0.73 11.45
CA SER A 426 0.40 0.19 11.75
C SER A 426 1.27 0.00 10.49
N ILE A 427 2.59 0.03 10.62
CA ILE A 427 3.55 -0.28 9.54
C ILE A 427 4.86 -0.86 10.07
N ARG A 428 5.55 -1.71 9.29
CA ARG A 428 6.91 -2.15 9.64
C ARG A 428 7.94 -1.06 9.35
N ASN A 429 8.98 -0.97 10.18
CA ASN A 429 10.05 0.01 9.99
C ASN A 429 10.68 -0.04 8.58
N ILE A 430 10.84 -1.23 8.02
CA ILE A 430 11.47 -1.42 6.69
C ILE A 430 10.54 -1.05 5.52
N GLU A 431 9.24 -0.97 5.77
CA GLU A 431 8.21 -0.61 4.78
C GLU A 431 7.95 0.90 4.80
N PHE A 432 8.13 1.55 5.97
CA PHE A 432 7.94 2.99 6.15
C PHE A 432 8.71 3.84 5.14
N ASP A 433 9.98 3.53 4.88
CA ASP A 433 10.82 4.31 3.96
C ASP A 433 10.41 4.14 2.48
N LYS A 434 9.50 3.22 2.16
CA LYS A 434 9.15 2.81 0.79
C LYS A 434 7.73 3.14 0.40
N ILE A 435 6.86 3.32 1.38
CA ILE A 435 5.45 3.55 1.13
C ILE A 435 5.26 5.00 0.65
N ASP A 436 4.47 5.17 -0.40
CA ASP A 436 3.98 6.48 -0.80
C ASP A 436 2.73 6.80 0.03
N PHE A 437 2.86 7.73 0.98
CA PHE A 437 1.76 8.17 1.82
C PHE A 437 0.75 9.07 1.09
N LYS A 438 0.94 9.37 -0.21
CA LYS A 438 0.00 10.08 -1.08
C LYS A 438 -0.53 11.40 -0.49
N ASN A 439 0.33 12.13 0.23
CA ASN A 439 0.02 13.39 0.95
C ASN A 439 -0.86 13.27 2.20
N ILE A 440 -1.04 12.07 2.76
CA ILE A 440 -1.65 11.94 4.09
C ILE A 440 -0.62 12.36 5.14
N ASP A 441 -0.97 13.35 5.95
CA ASP A 441 -0.17 13.78 7.11
C ASP A 441 -0.38 12.80 8.27
N PHE A 442 0.71 12.16 8.70
CA PHE A 442 0.71 11.19 9.79
C PHE A 442 1.65 11.63 10.91
N ASP A 443 1.11 11.64 12.12
CA ASP A 443 1.92 11.66 13.32
C ASP A 443 2.44 10.24 13.60
N THR A 444 3.76 10.05 13.55
CA THR A 444 4.37 8.72 13.74
C THR A 444 4.66 8.45 15.22
N ILE A 445 4.39 7.23 15.68
CA ILE A 445 4.72 6.73 17.02
C ILE A 445 5.57 5.47 16.87
N ASN A 446 6.76 5.44 17.46
CA ASN A 446 7.62 4.26 17.48
C ASN A 446 7.39 3.45 18.77
N ILE A 447 7.00 2.19 18.61
CA ILE A 447 6.68 1.28 19.72
C ILE A 447 7.68 0.12 19.85
N ASP A 448 8.90 0.26 19.35
CA ASP A 448 9.90 -0.82 19.46
C ASP A 448 10.33 -1.13 20.90
N GLU A 449 10.36 -0.12 21.77
CA GLU A 449 10.80 -0.27 23.15
C GLU A 449 9.62 -0.37 24.13
N LEU A 450 9.83 -1.06 25.24
CA LEU A 450 8.95 -1.07 26.39
C LEU A 450 9.28 0.09 27.33
N SER A 451 8.24 0.76 27.83
CA SER A 451 8.41 1.79 28.86
C SER A 451 8.99 1.19 30.14
N THR A 452 10.11 1.76 30.58
CA THR A 452 10.74 1.45 31.87
C THR A 452 10.10 2.22 33.03
N LYS A 453 9.26 3.21 32.73
CA LYS A 453 8.58 4.04 33.73
C LYS A 453 7.10 3.69 33.77
N PRO A 454 6.53 3.50 34.97
CA PRO A 454 5.09 3.38 35.09
C PRO A 454 4.42 4.73 34.81
N ILE A 455 3.17 4.71 34.35
CA ILE A 455 2.37 5.93 34.12
C ILE A 455 2.09 6.69 35.40
N ASN A 456 1.86 5.96 36.49
CA ASN A 456 1.62 6.52 37.80
C ASN A 456 2.23 5.61 38.87
N GLN A 457 2.23 6.05 40.11
CA GLN A 457 2.87 5.33 41.22
C GLN A 457 2.19 3.98 41.55
N ASN A 458 0.97 3.75 41.08
CA ASN A 458 0.17 2.56 41.39
C ASN A 458 0.29 1.47 40.32
N LEU A 459 0.85 1.78 39.16
CA LEU A 459 0.98 0.87 38.04
C LEU A 459 2.41 0.33 37.91
N LYS A 460 2.53 -0.85 37.32
CA LYS A 460 3.81 -1.45 36.93
C LYS A 460 4.31 -0.80 35.63
N SER A 461 5.62 -0.83 35.40
CA SER A 461 6.16 -0.47 34.07
C SER A 461 5.85 -1.57 33.05
N GLU A 462 5.88 -1.25 31.76
CA GLU A 462 5.66 -2.26 30.70
C GLU A 462 6.76 -3.34 30.72
N VAL A 463 7.99 -2.97 31.08
CA VAL A 463 9.11 -3.91 31.30
C VAL A 463 8.79 -4.89 32.43
N ASP A 464 8.18 -4.42 33.52
CA ASP A 464 7.81 -5.29 34.64
C ASP A 464 6.71 -6.28 34.26
N TYR A 465 5.72 -5.84 33.47
CA TYR A 465 4.70 -6.73 32.91
C TYR A 465 5.32 -7.83 32.03
N LEU A 466 6.31 -7.50 31.20
CA LEU A 466 7.02 -8.51 30.43
C LEU A 466 7.76 -9.50 31.33
N ILE A 467 8.44 -9.03 32.38
CA ILE A 467 9.15 -9.92 33.31
C ILE A 467 8.18 -10.90 33.98
N GLU A 468 7.03 -10.40 34.45
CA GLU A 468 5.99 -11.21 35.07
C GLU A 468 5.42 -12.26 34.11
N LEU A 469 5.18 -11.90 32.86
CA LEU A 469 4.76 -12.83 31.82
C LEU A 469 5.80 -13.94 31.59
N VAL A 470 7.08 -13.58 31.48
CA VAL A 470 8.17 -14.55 31.28
C VAL A 470 8.36 -15.43 32.53
N ASP A 471 8.14 -14.88 33.73
CA ASP A 471 8.17 -15.61 35.01
C ASP A 471 7.02 -16.63 35.10
N ILE A 472 5.78 -16.21 34.78
CA ILE A 472 4.58 -17.07 34.81
C ILE A 472 4.75 -18.27 33.87
N LEU A 473 5.34 -18.05 32.69
CA LEU A 473 5.59 -19.12 31.74
C LEU A 473 6.84 -19.96 32.05
N ASN A 474 7.60 -19.60 33.09
CA ASN A 474 8.88 -20.22 33.44
C ASN A 474 9.85 -20.28 32.24
N PHE A 475 9.92 -19.17 31.49
CA PHE A 475 10.70 -19.07 30.27
C PHE A 475 12.11 -18.53 30.50
N TRP A 476 12.38 -17.88 31.64
CA TRP A 476 13.74 -17.66 32.08
C TRP A 476 14.39 -19.05 32.22
N GLY A 477 15.42 -19.36 31.43
CA GLY A 477 16.14 -20.63 31.59
C GLY A 477 16.61 -20.83 33.05
N GLU A 478 16.99 -22.06 33.42
CA GLU A 478 17.24 -22.47 34.82
C GLU A 478 18.11 -21.49 35.62
N GLU A 479 19.10 -20.85 34.98
CA GLU A 479 20.02 -19.89 35.60
C GLU A 479 19.42 -18.50 35.85
N LYS A 480 18.36 -18.11 35.14
CA LYS A 480 17.79 -16.75 35.15
C LYS A 480 16.51 -16.62 35.98
N VAL A 481 15.83 -17.73 36.31
CA VAL A 481 14.54 -17.74 37.05
C VAL A 481 14.65 -17.05 38.40
N THR A 482 15.71 -17.36 39.15
CA THR A 482 15.92 -16.90 40.54
C THR A 482 16.52 -15.49 40.65
N LEU A 483 16.80 -14.85 39.51
CA LEU A 483 17.42 -13.53 39.51
C LEU A 483 16.46 -12.46 40.07
N PRO A 484 16.95 -11.53 40.90
CA PRO A 484 16.17 -10.38 41.36
C PRO A 484 15.62 -9.54 40.20
N ILE A 485 14.45 -8.92 40.39
CA ILE A 485 13.77 -8.09 39.39
C ILE A 485 14.69 -7.00 38.78
N ASN A 486 15.54 -6.39 39.59
CA ASN A 486 16.48 -5.36 39.13
C ASN A 486 17.56 -5.90 38.18
N ILE A 487 17.94 -7.17 38.32
CA ILE A 487 18.87 -7.84 37.40
C ILE A 487 18.13 -8.21 36.12
N LYS A 488 16.91 -8.75 36.22
CA LYS A 488 16.06 -9.05 35.04
C LYS A 488 15.78 -7.80 34.21
N ARG A 489 15.53 -6.65 34.85
CA ARG A 489 15.43 -5.33 34.18
C ARG A 489 16.71 -4.94 33.44
N LYS A 490 17.88 -5.17 34.03
CA LYS A 490 19.17 -4.91 33.36
C LYS A 490 19.38 -5.83 32.16
N ILE A 491 19.07 -7.11 32.29
CA ILE A 491 19.13 -8.08 31.17
C ILE A 491 18.23 -7.60 30.03
N LEU A 492 16.97 -7.22 30.34
CA LEU A 492 16.06 -6.69 29.33
C LEU A 492 16.61 -5.43 28.67
N ALA A 493 17.19 -4.50 29.43
CA ALA A 493 17.74 -3.26 28.88
C ALA A 493 19.00 -3.47 28.04
N ASP A 494 19.94 -4.27 28.52
CA ASP A 494 21.29 -4.40 27.95
C ASP A 494 21.32 -5.43 26.82
N ASP A 495 20.72 -6.61 27.04
CA ASP A 495 20.78 -7.73 26.09
C ASP A 495 19.63 -7.67 25.08
N TYR A 496 18.43 -7.33 25.54
CA TYR A 496 17.21 -7.35 24.72
C TYR A 496 16.69 -5.94 24.33
N LYS A 497 17.37 -4.87 24.76
CA LYS A 497 17.03 -3.47 24.43
C LYS A 497 15.60 -3.06 24.76
N ASN A 498 15.03 -3.69 25.79
CA ASN A 498 13.62 -3.55 26.19
C ASN A 498 12.64 -3.83 25.05
N GLN A 499 12.97 -4.71 24.10
CA GLN A 499 12.08 -5.07 22.98
C GLN A 499 11.43 -6.44 23.24
N ILE A 500 10.12 -6.54 23.04
CA ILE A 500 9.40 -7.81 23.11
C ILE A 500 10.01 -8.80 22.11
N SER A 501 10.35 -8.32 20.91
CA SER A 501 10.86 -9.18 19.85
C SER A 501 12.20 -9.84 20.18
N GLU A 502 13.14 -9.07 20.74
CA GLU A 502 14.47 -9.60 21.08
C GLU A 502 14.38 -10.56 22.28
N THR A 503 13.53 -10.27 23.26
CA THR A 503 13.26 -11.20 24.37
C THR A 503 12.66 -12.50 23.85
N LEU A 504 11.60 -12.44 23.03
CA LEU A 504 10.98 -13.65 22.46
C LEU A 504 11.95 -14.44 21.57
N LEU A 505 12.83 -13.76 20.82
CA LEU A 505 13.84 -14.43 19.99
C LEU A 505 14.82 -15.26 20.82
N ASP A 506 15.34 -14.70 21.92
CA ASP A 506 16.25 -15.43 22.81
C ASP A 506 15.53 -16.60 23.50
N LEU A 507 14.32 -16.34 24.02
CA LEU A 507 13.49 -17.35 24.66
C LEU A 507 13.18 -18.52 23.72
N LEU A 508 12.65 -18.24 22.53
CA LEU A 508 12.33 -19.25 21.53
C LEU A 508 13.56 -19.96 20.96
N SER A 509 14.75 -19.34 21.05
CA SER A 509 16.02 -19.93 20.63
C SER A 509 16.67 -20.80 21.70
N SER A 510 16.07 -20.93 22.89
CA SER A 510 16.56 -21.84 23.92
C SER A 510 16.50 -23.30 23.46
N GLU A 511 17.46 -24.12 23.88
CA GLU A 511 17.56 -25.53 23.46
C GLU A 511 16.32 -26.34 23.81
N ASN A 512 15.69 -26.06 24.96
CA ASN A 512 14.47 -26.72 25.42
C ASN A 512 13.25 -26.37 24.55
N ILE A 513 13.10 -25.10 24.15
CA ILE A 513 12.00 -24.73 23.25
C ILE A 513 12.26 -25.28 21.85
N ILE A 514 13.50 -25.21 21.36
CA ILE A 514 13.87 -25.79 20.06
C ILE A 514 13.62 -27.31 20.05
N SER A 515 13.93 -28.05 21.11
CA SER A 515 13.69 -29.49 21.18
C SER A 515 12.20 -29.82 21.14
N LYS A 516 11.35 -29.08 21.86
CA LYS A 516 9.89 -29.21 21.79
C LYS A 516 9.33 -28.87 20.41
N ILE A 517 9.81 -27.78 19.79
CA ILE A 517 9.40 -27.41 18.43
C ILE A 517 9.80 -28.52 17.45
N ASN A 518 10.99 -29.10 17.58
CA ASN A 518 11.40 -30.26 16.79
C ASN A 518 10.47 -31.44 17.03
N GLU A 519 10.15 -31.79 18.28
CA GLU A 519 9.26 -32.91 18.61
C GLU A 519 7.89 -32.79 17.92
N TYR A 520 7.28 -31.59 17.95
CA TYR A 520 5.99 -31.36 17.31
C TYR A 520 6.05 -31.31 15.78
N LEU A 521 7.14 -30.80 15.20
CA LEU A 521 7.21 -30.51 13.77
C LEU A 521 8.07 -31.51 12.96
N ASP A 522 8.74 -32.46 13.62
CA ASP A 522 9.60 -33.45 12.96
C ASP A 522 8.82 -34.34 11.98
N SER A 523 7.59 -34.72 12.33
CA SER A 523 6.69 -35.46 11.45
C SER A 523 6.34 -34.69 10.16
N ILE A 524 6.19 -33.37 10.26
CA ILE A 524 5.91 -32.46 9.13
C ILE A 524 7.15 -32.29 8.24
N ILE A 525 8.35 -32.26 8.82
CA ILE A 525 9.58 -31.99 8.07
C ILE A 525 10.05 -33.24 7.32
N LYS A 526 9.76 -34.44 7.85
CA LYS A 526 10.18 -35.71 7.24
C LYS A 526 9.40 -36.05 5.96
N ASP A 527 8.13 -35.68 5.86
CA ASP A 527 7.34 -35.87 4.64
C ASP A 527 7.58 -34.70 3.65
N PRO A 528 8.11 -34.94 2.44
CA PRO A 528 8.41 -33.87 1.48
C PRO A 528 7.21 -32.98 1.15
N LYS A 529 5.99 -33.54 1.07
CA LYS A 529 4.80 -32.76 0.70
C LYS A 529 4.43 -31.76 1.79
N THR A 530 4.32 -32.22 3.04
CA THR A 530 4.03 -31.35 4.19
C THR A 530 5.20 -30.41 4.49
N ARG A 531 6.45 -30.84 4.32
CA ARG A 531 7.65 -30.02 4.53
C ARG A 531 7.67 -28.81 3.62
N ASP A 532 7.47 -29.01 2.31
CA ASP A 532 7.57 -27.94 1.31
C ASP A 532 6.41 -26.94 1.46
N ILE A 533 5.17 -27.42 1.70
CA ILE A 533 4.03 -26.54 2.02
C ILE A 533 4.31 -25.73 3.30
N SER A 534 4.72 -26.38 4.38
CA SER A 534 4.96 -25.71 5.67
C SER A 534 6.08 -24.69 5.57
N PHE A 535 7.13 -24.98 4.79
CA PHE A 535 8.22 -24.04 4.53
C PHE A 535 7.69 -22.76 3.86
N LEU A 536 6.86 -22.89 2.82
CA LEU A 536 6.27 -21.73 2.16
C LEU A 536 5.40 -20.94 3.13
N ILE A 537 4.48 -21.59 3.83
CA ILE A 537 3.59 -20.94 4.79
C ILE A 537 4.37 -20.08 5.80
N LEU A 538 5.36 -20.68 6.45
CA LEU A 538 6.20 -19.98 7.44
C LEU A 538 7.01 -18.85 6.80
N LEU A 539 7.53 -19.07 5.58
CA LEU A 539 8.32 -18.07 4.85
C LEU A 539 7.49 -16.85 4.49
N PHE A 540 6.35 -17.04 3.85
CA PHE A 540 5.45 -15.97 3.43
C PHE A 540 4.98 -15.15 4.64
N LYS A 541 4.66 -15.84 5.76
CA LYS A 541 4.30 -15.15 7.00
C LYS A 541 5.44 -14.31 7.58
N TYR A 542 6.66 -14.86 7.63
CA TYR A 542 7.85 -14.12 8.05
C TYR A 542 8.08 -12.87 7.20
N LEU A 543 7.98 -13.02 5.88
CA LEU A 543 8.20 -11.95 4.90
C LEU A 543 7.06 -10.91 4.82
N ASN A 544 5.96 -11.07 5.57
CA ASN A 544 4.75 -10.25 5.46
C ASN A 544 4.05 -10.31 4.11
N ILE A 545 4.14 -11.42 3.40
CA ILE A 545 3.53 -11.54 2.08
C ILE A 545 2.22 -12.30 2.26
N ARG A 546 1.10 -11.66 1.86
CA ARG A 546 -0.20 -12.33 1.83
C ARG A 546 -0.13 -13.49 0.86
N ILE A 547 -0.60 -14.64 1.31
CA ILE A 547 -0.66 -15.85 0.51
C ILE A 547 -2.01 -16.52 0.76
N ASP A 548 -2.50 -17.27 -0.20
CA ASP A 548 -3.70 -18.10 -0.10
C ASP A 548 -3.36 -19.52 -0.59
N ASN A 549 -4.31 -20.45 -0.42
CA ASN A 549 -4.12 -21.83 -0.86
C ASN A 549 -3.89 -21.92 -2.37
N TYR A 550 -4.44 -20.97 -3.14
CA TYR A 550 -4.27 -20.93 -4.58
C TYR A 550 -2.80 -20.69 -4.98
N ILE A 551 -2.16 -19.67 -4.39
CA ILE A 551 -0.75 -19.38 -4.62
C ILE A 551 0.12 -20.57 -4.21
N ILE A 552 -0.19 -21.26 -3.09
CA ILE A 552 0.57 -22.44 -2.67
C ILE A 552 0.43 -23.58 -3.69
N ARG A 553 -0.78 -23.84 -4.20
CA ARG A 553 -1.03 -24.85 -5.25
C ARG A 553 -0.24 -24.56 -6.51
N GLU A 554 -0.27 -23.31 -6.98
CA GLU A 554 0.46 -22.89 -8.19
C GLU A 554 1.97 -23.05 -8.00
N LEU A 555 2.52 -22.57 -6.88
CA LEU A 555 3.95 -22.65 -6.60
C LEU A 555 4.46 -24.10 -6.48
N LEU A 556 3.67 -25.00 -5.89
CA LEU A 556 4.08 -26.40 -5.67
C LEU A 556 3.59 -27.37 -6.75
N GLY A 557 2.66 -26.96 -7.61
CA GLY A 557 1.99 -27.84 -8.57
C GLY A 557 1.23 -28.98 -7.90
N SER A 558 0.67 -28.76 -6.71
CA SER A 558 0.03 -29.82 -5.91
C SER A 558 -1.18 -29.33 -5.13
N ASP A 559 -2.28 -30.08 -5.21
CA ASP A 559 -3.51 -29.85 -4.44
C ASP A 559 -3.47 -30.45 -3.02
N TYR A 560 -2.30 -30.90 -2.55
CA TYR A 560 -2.19 -31.58 -1.26
C TYR A 560 -2.58 -30.70 -0.06
N ILE A 561 -2.45 -29.38 -0.17
CA ILE A 561 -2.93 -28.42 0.85
C ILE A 561 -4.45 -28.54 1.09
N ASP A 562 -5.21 -28.95 0.07
CA ASP A 562 -6.66 -29.12 0.17
C ASP A 562 -7.06 -30.51 0.70
N SER A 563 -6.10 -31.42 0.86
CA SER A 563 -6.36 -32.78 1.33
C SER A 563 -6.84 -32.80 2.78
N ILE A 564 -7.76 -33.72 3.08
CA ILE A 564 -8.25 -33.95 4.45
C ILE A 564 -7.08 -34.30 5.39
N SER A 565 -6.09 -35.05 4.90
CA SER A 565 -4.89 -35.42 5.66
C SER A 565 -4.06 -34.21 6.07
N PHE A 566 -3.93 -33.20 5.20
CA PHE A 566 -3.21 -31.97 5.52
C PHE A 566 -4.02 -31.13 6.51
N LYS A 567 -5.30 -30.90 6.22
CA LYS A 567 -6.18 -30.04 7.04
C LYS A 567 -6.45 -30.58 8.44
N ARG A 568 -6.45 -31.90 8.63
CA ARG A 568 -6.68 -32.55 9.94
C ARG A 568 -5.41 -32.90 10.70
N ASN A 569 -4.23 -32.52 10.20
CA ASN A 569 -2.99 -32.75 10.93
C ASN A 569 -2.90 -31.80 12.13
N GLU A 570 -2.82 -32.37 13.34
CA GLU A 570 -2.82 -31.62 14.59
C GLU A 570 -1.65 -30.64 14.70
N HIS A 571 -0.46 -31.00 14.21
CA HIS A 571 0.73 -30.16 14.26
C HIS A 571 0.68 -29.03 13.22
N ILE A 572 0.05 -29.27 12.07
CA ILE A 572 -0.17 -28.23 11.04
C ILE A 572 -1.17 -27.18 11.56
N SER A 573 -2.17 -27.61 12.34
CA SER A 573 -3.17 -26.71 12.93
C SER A 573 -2.57 -25.60 13.83
N LEU A 574 -1.37 -25.82 14.35
CA LEU A 574 -0.61 -24.85 15.15
C LEU A 574 -0.25 -23.59 14.35
N PHE A 575 -0.11 -23.71 13.02
CA PHE A 575 0.25 -22.57 12.18
C PHE A 575 -0.56 -22.39 10.89
N TYR A 576 -1.49 -23.29 10.60
CA TYR A 576 -2.40 -23.23 9.47
C TYR A 576 -3.84 -23.58 9.90
N SER A 577 -4.86 -22.89 9.36
CA SER A 577 -6.27 -23.26 9.48
C SER A 577 -7.01 -22.89 8.22
N ASP A 578 -7.94 -23.73 7.79
CA ASP A 578 -8.78 -23.50 6.61
C ASP A 578 -9.84 -22.39 6.79
N ASP A 579 -9.73 -21.55 7.82
CA ASP A 579 -10.64 -20.42 8.01
C ASP A 579 -10.44 -19.42 6.87
N ARG A 580 -11.57 -19.04 6.26
CA ARG A 580 -11.67 -18.09 5.14
C ARG A 580 -11.01 -16.74 5.43
N ASP A 581 -10.73 -16.46 6.70
CA ASP A 581 -10.21 -15.19 7.21
C ASP A 581 -8.65 -15.08 7.13
N SER A 582 -7.92 -16.13 6.74
CA SER A 582 -6.50 -16.01 6.30
C SER A 582 -5.79 -17.31 5.93
N GLY A 583 -6.39 -18.50 6.05
CA GLY A 583 -5.65 -19.76 5.87
C GLY A 583 -4.57 -20.04 6.94
N PHE A 584 -4.16 -19.03 7.74
CA PHE A 584 -3.02 -19.12 8.66
C PHE A 584 -3.40 -18.77 10.09
N THR A 585 -3.36 -19.75 10.99
CA THR A 585 -3.61 -19.53 12.42
C THR A 585 -2.50 -18.77 13.13
N ASN A 586 -1.24 -18.94 12.69
CA ASN A 586 -0.09 -18.37 13.37
C ASN A 586 0.19 -16.94 12.89
N LYS A 587 0.13 -16.00 13.84
CA LYS A 587 0.42 -14.58 13.63
C LYS A 587 1.85 -14.20 14.04
N SER A 588 2.56 -15.07 14.77
CA SER A 588 3.93 -14.84 15.25
C SER A 588 4.98 -15.05 14.15
N SER A 589 5.33 -13.95 13.50
CA SER A 589 6.47 -13.85 12.59
C SER A 589 7.82 -14.19 13.24
N ILE A 590 7.95 -14.03 14.56
CA ILE A 590 9.15 -14.42 15.32
C ILE A 590 9.26 -15.94 15.39
N PHE A 591 8.16 -16.61 15.74
CA PHE A 591 8.11 -18.07 15.73
C PHE A 591 8.44 -18.61 14.34
N CYS A 592 7.84 -18.06 13.28
CA CYS A 592 8.17 -18.45 11.91
C CYS A 592 9.68 -18.31 11.62
N ARG A 593 10.31 -17.21 12.04
CA ARG A 593 11.76 -17.01 11.89
C ARG A 593 12.56 -18.08 12.62
N VAL A 594 12.26 -18.36 13.89
CA VAL A 594 13.00 -19.33 14.72
C VAL A 594 12.83 -20.75 14.17
N THR A 595 11.61 -21.11 13.81
CA THR A 595 11.25 -22.40 13.19
C THR A 595 11.98 -22.59 11.87
N LEU A 596 11.90 -21.62 10.95
CA LEU A 596 12.66 -21.65 9.68
C LEU A 596 14.17 -21.73 9.92
N LYS A 597 14.70 -21.01 10.91
CA LYS A 597 16.12 -20.96 11.21
C LYS A 597 16.66 -22.31 11.72
N ASN A 598 15.92 -22.97 12.60
CA ASN A 598 16.43 -24.13 13.34
C ASN A 598 16.01 -25.48 12.76
N LEU A 599 14.83 -25.58 12.16
CA LEU A 599 14.27 -26.86 11.69
C LEU A 599 14.71 -27.25 10.29
N TYR A 600 14.92 -26.27 9.42
CA TYR A 600 15.35 -26.52 8.05
C TYR A 600 16.87 -26.42 7.94
N THR A 601 17.48 -27.26 7.12
CA THR A 601 18.93 -27.16 6.87
C THR A 601 19.25 -25.92 6.03
N ASN A 602 20.43 -25.34 6.20
CA ASN A 602 20.85 -24.17 5.40
C ASN A 602 20.83 -24.48 3.90
N LYS A 603 21.24 -25.70 3.50
CA LYS A 603 21.17 -26.18 2.13
C LYS A 603 19.74 -26.15 1.59
N TYR A 604 18.80 -26.78 2.30
CA TYR A 604 17.40 -26.82 1.88
C TYR A 604 16.81 -25.42 1.72
N LYS A 605 17.05 -24.51 2.68
CA LYS A 605 16.56 -23.12 2.59
C LYS A 605 17.04 -22.43 1.31
N THR A 606 18.35 -22.49 1.04
CA THR A 606 18.93 -21.85 -0.15
C THR A 606 18.40 -22.46 -1.45
N GLU A 607 18.25 -23.78 -1.51
CA GLU A 607 17.68 -24.47 -2.67
C GLU A 607 16.21 -24.13 -2.86
N ALA A 608 15.42 -24.10 -1.78
CA ALA A 608 14.01 -23.73 -1.80
C ALA A 608 13.81 -22.28 -2.29
N PHE A 609 14.61 -21.33 -1.82
CA PHE A 609 14.59 -19.95 -2.31
C PHE A 609 14.90 -19.87 -3.81
N LEU A 610 15.95 -20.55 -4.27
CA LEU A 610 16.33 -20.57 -5.69
C LEU A 610 15.27 -21.24 -6.58
N ASN A 611 14.66 -22.32 -6.09
CA ASN A 611 13.58 -23.02 -6.78
C ASN A 611 12.35 -22.13 -6.90
N LEU A 612 11.96 -21.45 -5.82
CA LEU A 612 10.85 -20.52 -5.81
C LEU A 612 11.06 -19.35 -6.78
N VAL A 613 12.27 -18.77 -6.83
CA VAL A 613 12.61 -17.76 -7.85
C VAL A 613 12.51 -18.34 -9.27
N GLY A 614 13.02 -19.56 -9.49
CA GLY A 614 12.95 -20.23 -10.79
C GLY A 614 11.51 -20.52 -11.26
N LEU A 615 10.63 -20.94 -10.33
CA LEU A 615 9.21 -21.18 -10.60
C LEU A 615 8.51 -19.89 -11.05
N ILE A 616 8.74 -18.81 -10.32
CA ILE A 616 8.21 -17.48 -10.64
C ILE A 616 8.64 -17.00 -12.03
N GLU A 617 9.92 -17.17 -12.37
CA GLU A 617 10.47 -16.77 -13.68
C GLU A 617 9.89 -17.63 -14.82
N ASN A 618 9.70 -18.93 -14.60
CA ASN A 618 9.09 -19.83 -15.59
C ASN A 618 7.64 -19.47 -15.89
N GLU A 619 6.86 -19.12 -14.87
CA GLU A 619 5.49 -18.64 -15.07
C GLU A 619 5.45 -17.31 -15.83
N LYS A 620 6.40 -16.40 -15.59
CA LYS A 620 6.49 -15.11 -16.31
C LYS A 620 6.58 -15.29 -17.83
N ASN A 621 7.13 -16.43 -18.27
CA ASN A 621 7.28 -16.79 -19.68
C ASN A 621 6.05 -17.50 -20.26
N ARG A 622 5.17 -18.08 -19.43
CA ARG A 622 3.88 -18.68 -19.85
C ARG A 622 2.82 -17.60 -19.97
N ARG A 623 3.00 -16.67 -20.90
CA ARG A 623 1.99 -15.66 -21.24
C ARG A 623 0.81 -16.35 -21.92
N ASN A 624 -0.39 -16.35 -21.31
CA ASN A 624 -1.68 -16.47 -22.03
C ASN A 624 -2.97 -16.38 -21.18
N SER A 625 -2.98 -15.90 -19.92
CA SER A 625 -4.26 -15.72 -19.23
C SER A 625 -4.36 -14.43 -18.41
N GLU A 626 -5.56 -13.82 -18.46
CA GLU A 626 -5.99 -12.59 -17.78
C GLU A 626 -6.10 -12.73 -16.24
N ARG A 627 -5.69 -13.86 -15.64
CA ARG A 627 -5.79 -14.13 -14.19
C ARG A 627 -4.52 -13.85 -13.37
N ASP A 628 -3.49 -13.23 -13.97
CA ASP A 628 -2.13 -13.20 -13.41
C ASP A 628 -1.67 -11.90 -12.70
N SER A 629 -2.51 -10.88 -12.53
CA SER A 629 -2.05 -9.61 -11.93
C SER A 629 -1.61 -9.75 -10.46
N ASN A 630 -2.35 -10.53 -9.67
CA ASN A 630 -2.04 -10.78 -8.26
C ASN A 630 -0.77 -11.62 -8.10
N ILE A 631 -0.58 -12.63 -8.96
CA ILE A 631 0.65 -13.41 -8.97
C ILE A 631 1.81 -12.50 -9.40
N ILE A 632 1.67 -11.61 -10.38
CA ILE A 632 2.73 -10.66 -10.78
C ILE A 632 3.16 -9.73 -9.63
N HIS A 633 2.23 -9.20 -8.85
CA HIS A 633 2.56 -8.38 -7.67
C HIS A 633 3.22 -9.18 -6.54
N LEU A 634 2.76 -10.41 -6.30
CA LEU A 634 3.39 -11.36 -5.38
C LEU A 634 4.81 -11.69 -5.84
N LYS A 635 5.00 -11.95 -7.13
CA LYS A 635 6.28 -12.29 -7.80
C LYS A 635 7.32 -11.20 -7.58
N ASP A 636 6.97 -9.94 -7.84
CA ASP A 636 7.91 -8.82 -7.68
C ASP A 636 8.20 -8.52 -6.19
N SER A 637 7.22 -8.68 -5.31
CA SER A 637 7.39 -8.45 -3.86
C SER A 637 8.26 -9.53 -3.23
N LEU A 638 8.02 -10.79 -3.57
CA LEU A 638 8.73 -11.95 -3.04
C LEU A 638 10.19 -12.00 -3.50
N ILE A 639 10.47 -11.77 -4.78
CA ILE A 639 11.86 -11.71 -5.27
C ILE A 639 12.61 -10.57 -4.57
N LYS A 640 11.98 -9.40 -4.38
CA LYS A 640 12.59 -8.29 -3.64
C LYS A 640 12.91 -8.69 -2.20
N GLU A 641 12.01 -9.38 -1.51
CA GLU A 641 12.24 -9.81 -0.13
C GLU A 641 13.33 -10.90 -0.01
N ILE A 642 13.34 -11.91 -0.88
CA ILE A 642 14.32 -13.00 -0.85
C ILE A 642 15.69 -12.53 -1.41
N MET A 643 15.73 -11.42 -2.15
CA MET A 643 16.99 -10.78 -2.53
C MET A 643 17.64 -10.03 -1.35
N ARG A 644 16.92 -9.58 -0.32
CA ARG A 644 17.53 -8.80 0.78
C ARG A 644 18.44 -9.65 1.66
N PHE A 645 19.69 -9.21 1.81
CA PHE A 645 20.72 -9.90 2.61
C PHE A 645 20.29 -10.14 4.05
N SER A 646 19.66 -9.15 4.68
CA SER A 646 19.18 -9.27 6.06
C SER A 646 18.13 -10.36 6.22
N ASN A 647 17.24 -10.54 5.24
CA ASN A 647 16.18 -11.54 5.34
C ASN A 647 16.78 -12.96 5.28
N ILE A 648 17.72 -13.18 4.37
CA ILE A 648 18.37 -14.49 4.21
C ILE A 648 19.33 -14.79 5.37
N ASP A 649 20.18 -13.83 5.75
CA ASP A 649 21.12 -13.97 6.87
C ASP A 649 20.41 -14.28 8.19
N ASN A 650 19.22 -13.71 8.42
CA ASN A 650 18.41 -13.97 9.61
C ASN A 650 17.73 -15.35 9.63
N LEU A 651 17.57 -16.01 8.48
CA LEU A 651 16.95 -17.33 8.36
C LEU A 651 17.97 -18.48 8.32
N LEU A 652 19.23 -18.20 8.03
CA LEU A 652 20.27 -19.22 8.09
C LEU A 652 20.70 -19.49 9.53
N LYS A 653 20.89 -20.77 9.86
CA LYS A 653 21.38 -21.22 11.17
C LYS A 653 22.83 -20.77 11.35
N ASP A 654 23.16 -20.31 12.54
CA ASP A 654 24.51 -19.90 12.89
C ASP A 654 25.36 -21.15 13.15
N MET A 655 26.08 -21.56 12.11
CA MET A 655 26.99 -22.71 12.10
C MET A 655 28.18 -22.41 11.19
N ASP A 656 29.25 -23.19 11.31
CA ASP A 656 30.38 -23.14 10.39
C ASP A 656 29.88 -23.33 8.94
N GLY A 657 30.31 -22.43 8.07
CA GLY A 657 29.87 -22.40 6.66
C GLY A 657 28.63 -21.55 6.35
N LYS A 658 27.95 -20.92 7.33
CA LYS A 658 26.83 -19.98 7.07
C LYS A 658 27.16 -18.94 5.99
N LYS A 659 28.33 -18.31 6.11
CA LYS A 659 28.84 -17.30 5.16
C LYS A 659 29.01 -17.87 3.74
N SER A 660 29.38 -19.14 3.62
CA SER A 660 29.49 -19.83 2.33
C SER A 660 28.13 -20.03 1.68
N TYR A 661 27.11 -20.45 2.45
CA TYR A 661 25.74 -20.59 1.93
C TYR A 661 25.16 -19.25 1.46
N LEU A 662 25.41 -18.16 2.19
CA LEU A 662 25.01 -16.81 1.76
C LEU A 662 25.66 -16.46 0.41
N PHE A 663 26.97 -16.65 0.31
CA PHE A 663 27.71 -16.38 -0.92
C PHE A 663 27.18 -17.21 -2.09
N SER A 664 27.05 -18.52 -1.93
CA SER A 664 26.56 -19.43 -2.97
C SER A 664 25.14 -19.07 -3.41
N TYR A 665 24.23 -18.78 -2.46
CA TYR A 665 22.86 -18.38 -2.78
C TYR A 665 22.82 -17.16 -3.71
N TYR A 666 23.52 -16.08 -3.35
CA TYR A 666 23.53 -14.87 -4.18
C TYR A 666 24.22 -15.08 -5.51
N ASN A 667 25.28 -15.89 -5.54
CA ASN A 667 25.99 -16.22 -6.78
C ASN A 667 25.10 -16.99 -7.76
N ASP A 668 24.27 -17.90 -7.26
CA ASP A 668 23.42 -18.76 -8.09
C ASP A 668 22.06 -18.12 -8.42
N LEU A 669 21.64 -17.11 -7.64
CA LEU A 669 20.37 -16.40 -7.83
C LEU A 669 20.24 -15.80 -9.25
N ILE A 670 21.32 -15.24 -9.80
CA ILE A 670 21.34 -14.66 -11.15
C ILE A 670 21.13 -15.70 -12.25
N LEU A 671 21.43 -16.96 -11.99
CA LEU A 671 21.20 -18.06 -12.94
C LEU A 671 19.71 -18.38 -13.06
N LYS A 672 18.95 -18.16 -11.97
CA LYS A 672 17.49 -18.32 -11.95
C LYS A 672 16.78 -17.11 -12.55
N ALA A 673 17.22 -15.90 -12.22
CA ALA A 673 16.62 -14.64 -12.69
C ALA A 673 17.66 -13.75 -13.39
N LYS A 674 17.83 -13.93 -14.71
CA LYS A 674 18.88 -13.24 -15.49
C LYS A 674 18.74 -11.71 -15.52
N TRP A 675 17.52 -11.19 -15.37
CA TRP A 675 17.27 -9.74 -15.39
C TRP A 675 17.92 -9.01 -14.20
N LEU A 676 18.21 -9.71 -13.10
CA LEU A 676 18.94 -9.17 -11.94
C LEU A 676 20.34 -8.64 -12.30
N SER A 677 20.94 -9.11 -13.41
CA SER A 677 22.21 -8.58 -13.92
C SER A 677 22.18 -7.07 -14.21
N ARG A 678 20.99 -6.50 -14.43
CA ARG A 678 20.76 -5.07 -14.70
C ARG A 678 20.33 -4.28 -13.46
N GLU A 679 20.28 -4.94 -12.31
CA GLU A 679 19.83 -4.35 -11.05
C GLU A 679 20.99 -3.99 -10.14
N SER A 680 21.17 -2.69 -9.86
CA SER A 680 22.21 -2.20 -8.94
C SER A 680 22.09 -2.84 -7.55
N HIS A 681 20.87 -3.07 -7.07
CA HIS A 681 20.62 -3.68 -5.76
C HIS A 681 21.13 -5.12 -5.68
N TYR A 682 20.99 -5.93 -6.74
CA TYR A 682 21.51 -7.30 -6.75
C TYR A 682 23.03 -7.32 -6.54
N TRP A 683 23.76 -6.49 -7.29
CA TRP A 683 25.22 -6.39 -7.18
C TRP A 683 25.67 -5.93 -5.79
N LEU A 684 24.92 -5.01 -5.17
CA LEU A 684 25.11 -4.60 -3.79
C LEU A 684 24.95 -5.79 -2.81
N GLN A 685 23.88 -6.58 -2.93
CA GLN A 685 23.64 -7.73 -2.03
C GLN A 685 24.73 -8.81 -2.20
N LEU A 686 25.15 -9.09 -3.44
CA LEU A 686 26.26 -10.02 -3.69
C LEU A 686 27.59 -9.48 -3.13
N ALA A 687 27.84 -8.17 -3.21
CA ALA A 687 29.00 -7.55 -2.57
C ALA A 687 28.95 -7.70 -1.04
N MET A 688 27.79 -7.50 -0.42
CA MET A 688 27.60 -7.73 1.03
C MET A 688 27.90 -9.19 1.43
N ALA A 689 27.46 -10.16 0.63
CA ALA A 689 27.78 -11.57 0.85
C ALA A 689 29.27 -11.87 0.73
N LYS A 690 29.95 -11.30 -0.26
CA LYS A 690 31.42 -11.41 -0.40
C LYS A 690 32.17 -10.75 0.75
N ILE A 691 31.72 -9.58 1.22
CA ILE A 691 32.28 -8.88 2.40
C ILE A 691 32.13 -9.73 3.66
N ALA A 692 30.96 -10.36 3.84
CA ALA A 692 30.70 -11.24 4.99
C ALA A 692 31.61 -12.48 4.96
N ASN A 693 31.93 -13.00 3.77
CA ASN A 693 32.83 -14.13 3.54
C ASN A 693 34.32 -13.72 3.36
N ASP A 694 34.68 -12.51 3.77
CA ASP A 694 36.04 -11.94 3.72
C ASP A 694 36.74 -11.92 2.34
N ARG A 695 35.97 -12.07 1.25
CA ARG A 695 36.39 -11.92 -0.15
C ARG A 695 36.36 -10.45 -0.59
N ILE A 696 37.24 -9.66 0.02
CA ILE A 696 37.25 -8.19 -0.07
C ILE A 696 37.50 -7.70 -1.50
N ASP A 697 38.45 -8.29 -2.23
CA ASP A 697 38.80 -7.83 -3.58
C ASP A 697 37.68 -8.11 -4.58
N ASP A 698 37.10 -9.32 -4.50
CA ASP A 698 35.95 -9.72 -5.31
C ASP A 698 34.71 -8.84 -5.05
N ALA A 699 34.58 -8.29 -3.84
CA ALA A 699 33.46 -7.42 -3.47
C ALA A 699 33.56 -6.04 -4.10
N GLN A 700 34.78 -5.51 -4.28
CA GLN A 700 35.00 -4.19 -4.91
C GLN A 700 34.45 -4.14 -6.34
N SER A 701 34.72 -5.19 -7.12
CA SER A 701 34.23 -5.29 -8.50
C SER A 701 32.70 -5.21 -8.56
N ASN A 702 32.02 -5.93 -7.67
CA ASN A 702 30.55 -5.89 -7.60
C ASN A 702 30.00 -4.52 -7.17
N LEU A 703 30.65 -3.83 -6.23
CA LEU A 703 30.24 -2.47 -5.85
C LEU A 703 30.41 -1.49 -7.01
N ASN A 704 31.51 -1.60 -7.78
CA ASN A 704 31.71 -0.81 -8.99
C ASN A 704 30.56 -1.05 -9.99
N THR A 705 30.20 -2.30 -10.26
CA THR A 705 29.04 -2.64 -11.11
C THR A 705 27.72 -2.10 -10.54
N ALA A 706 27.54 -2.12 -9.22
CA ALA A 706 26.37 -1.53 -8.57
C ALA A 706 26.28 -0.02 -8.82
N TYR A 707 27.39 0.71 -8.70
CA TYR A 707 27.47 2.14 -9.03
C TYR A 707 27.18 2.42 -10.50
N GLU A 708 27.73 1.64 -11.44
CA GLU A 708 27.46 1.82 -12.87
C GLU A 708 25.97 1.72 -13.20
N TRP A 709 25.28 0.71 -12.66
CA TRP A 709 23.83 0.57 -12.84
C TRP A 709 23.03 1.65 -12.10
N ALA A 710 23.47 2.07 -10.90
CA ALA A 710 22.83 3.14 -10.16
C ALA A 710 22.93 4.47 -10.92
N ASN A 711 24.10 4.82 -11.45
CA ASN A 711 24.34 6.04 -12.22
C ASN A 711 23.53 6.05 -13.53
N LYS A 712 23.44 4.90 -14.23
CA LYS A 712 22.55 4.75 -15.39
C LYS A 712 21.09 4.99 -15.04
N LYS A 713 20.63 4.52 -13.88
CA LYS A 713 19.26 4.75 -13.40
C LYS A 713 19.06 6.21 -12.97
N GLN A 714 20.07 6.83 -12.36
CA GLN A 714 20.04 8.22 -11.91
C GLN A 714 19.81 9.20 -13.06
N ALA A 715 20.38 8.91 -14.24
CA ALA A 715 20.16 9.70 -15.46
C ALA A 715 18.70 9.69 -15.95
N ILE A 716 17.89 8.73 -15.52
CA ILE A 716 16.50 8.53 -15.95
C ILE A 716 15.51 8.90 -14.83
N ARG A 717 15.87 8.64 -13.57
CA ARG A 717 15.06 8.92 -12.37
C ARG A 717 15.99 9.21 -11.20
N ASN A 718 15.60 10.10 -10.29
CA ASN A 718 16.40 10.45 -9.11
C ASN A 718 16.64 9.21 -8.21
N TYR A 719 17.77 8.51 -8.40
CA TYR A 719 18.11 7.24 -7.75
C TYR A 719 19.23 7.46 -6.72
N SER A 720 19.01 7.07 -5.46
CA SER A 720 19.98 7.26 -4.38
C SER A 720 21.07 6.17 -4.35
N THR A 721 22.32 6.57 -4.17
CA THR A 721 23.48 5.66 -3.99
C THR A 721 23.82 5.38 -2.53
N SER A 722 23.14 6.00 -1.56
CA SER A 722 23.48 5.94 -0.13
C SER A 722 23.69 4.50 0.41
N SER A 723 22.86 3.55 -0.03
CA SER A 723 23.01 2.13 0.34
C SER A 723 24.31 1.50 -0.17
N ILE A 724 24.80 1.93 -1.33
CA ILE A 724 26.06 1.48 -1.92
C ILE A 724 27.23 2.19 -1.22
N ASP A 725 27.09 3.49 -0.95
CA ASP A 725 28.09 4.32 -0.27
C ASP A 725 28.41 3.76 1.13
N THR A 726 27.39 3.38 1.90
CA THR A 726 27.56 2.78 3.22
C THR A 726 28.29 1.43 3.17
N GLN A 727 27.99 0.56 2.20
CA GLN A 727 28.71 -0.71 2.07
C GLN A 727 30.12 -0.54 1.48
N GLN A 728 30.34 0.43 0.61
CA GLN A 728 31.68 0.79 0.13
C GLN A 728 32.54 1.34 1.26
N ALA A 729 31.97 2.17 2.14
CA ALA A 729 32.66 2.62 3.35
C ALA A 729 33.04 1.44 4.26
N ARG A 730 32.11 0.49 4.48
CA ARG A 730 32.38 -0.73 5.24
C ARG A 730 33.53 -1.56 4.64
N LEU A 731 33.54 -1.72 3.31
CA LEU A 731 34.61 -2.42 2.59
C LEU A 731 35.96 -1.72 2.80
N ASN A 732 35.99 -0.39 2.68
CA ASN A 732 37.19 0.42 2.88
C ASN A 732 37.70 0.33 4.33
N ILE A 733 36.83 0.36 5.34
CA ILE A 733 37.23 0.14 6.74
C ILE A 733 37.85 -1.26 6.88
N LYS A 734 37.24 -2.31 6.32
CA LYS A 734 37.81 -3.66 6.34
C LYS A 734 39.17 -3.75 5.63
N LYS A 735 39.36 -3.07 4.50
CA LYS A 735 40.67 -2.96 3.82
C LYS A 735 41.70 -2.30 4.73
N SER A 736 41.34 -1.18 5.36
CA SER A 736 42.22 -0.47 6.29
C SER A 736 42.67 -1.34 7.48
N ILE A 737 41.80 -2.23 7.97
CA ILE A 737 42.12 -3.16 9.06
C ILE A 737 43.05 -4.29 8.61
N LYS A 738 43.07 -4.66 7.31
CA LYS A 738 44.01 -5.67 6.80
C LYS A 738 45.38 -5.09 6.46
N GLU A 739 45.45 -3.82 6.08
CA GLU A 739 46.70 -3.14 5.72
C GLU A 739 47.64 -2.91 6.92
N GLN A 740 48.94 -2.82 6.66
CA GLN A 740 49.96 -2.59 7.70
C GLN A 740 50.72 -1.26 7.55
N HIS A 741 50.65 -0.63 6.37
CA HIS A 741 51.34 0.64 6.11
C HIS A 741 50.45 1.83 6.48
N ASP A 742 50.93 2.73 7.35
CA ASP A 742 50.22 3.93 7.82
C ASP A 742 49.46 4.66 6.71
N LYS A 743 50.14 4.97 5.60
CA LYS A 743 49.53 5.67 4.47
C LYS A 743 48.33 4.91 3.88
N ALA A 744 48.48 3.61 3.59
CA ALA A 744 47.41 2.80 3.01
C ALA A 744 46.25 2.58 4.00
N VAL A 745 46.55 2.36 5.28
CA VAL A 745 45.56 2.25 6.36
C VAL A 745 44.73 3.53 6.41
N TRP A 746 45.40 4.69 6.43
CA TRP A 746 44.74 5.99 6.49
C TRP A 746 43.94 6.30 5.23
N ASP A 747 44.49 6.08 4.03
CA ASP A 747 43.84 6.37 2.76
C ASP A 747 42.51 5.60 2.61
N TYR A 748 42.48 4.32 3.01
CA TYR A 748 41.24 3.55 3.04
C TYR A 748 40.27 4.06 4.11
N PHE A 749 40.74 4.34 5.33
CA PHE A 749 39.88 4.84 6.40
C PHE A 749 39.24 6.19 6.04
N ILE A 750 40.01 7.16 5.56
CA ILE A 750 39.51 8.49 5.22
C ILE A 750 38.54 8.42 4.03
N SER A 751 38.81 7.55 3.06
CA SER A 751 37.87 7.30 1.95
C SER A 751 36.54 6.75 2.45
N ALA A 752 36.55 5.87 3.45
CA ALA A 752 35.32 5.40 4.11
C ALA A 752 34.59 6.53 4.85
N HIS A 753 35.33 7.34 5.61
CA HIS A 753 34.77 8.46 6.36
C HIS A 753 34.09 9.48 5.44
N VAL A 754 34.74 9.88 4.34
CA VAL A 754 34.19 10.84 3.38
C VAL A 754 32.88 10.34 2.76
N LEU A 755 32.76 9.04 2.45
CA LEU A 755 31.50 8.46 1.98
C LEU A 755 30.41 8.55 3.05
N LEU A 756 30.71 8.14 4.28
CA LEU A 756 29.74 8.19 5.38
C LEU A 756 29.30 9.63 5.68
N SER A 757 30.20 10.60 5.60
CA SER A 757 29.91 12.02 5.86
C SER A 757 28.96 12.65 4.83
N LYS A 758 28.81 12.05 3.64
CA LYS A 758 27.85 12.45 2.61
C LYS A 758 26.51 11.73 2.70
N CYS A 759 26.43 10.63 3.45
CA CYS A 759 25.20 9.88 3.65
C CYS A 759 24.28 10.63 4.61
N GLU A 760 22.97 10.42 4.47
CA GLU A 760 21.96 10.91 5.42
C GLU A 760 22.29 10.45 6.86
N ASN A 761 21.86 11.25 7.85
CA ASN A 761 22.11 10.95 9.26
C ASN A 761 21.12 9.87 9.75
N ASP A 762 21.24 8.66 9.21
CA ASP A 762 20.36 7.53 9.47
C ASP A 762 21.04 6.35 10.19
N LYS A 763 20.26 5.34 10.60
CA LYS A 763 20.79 4.10 11.20
C LYS A 763 21.81 3.36 10.35
N TYR A 764 21.73 3.42 9.02
CA TYR A 764 22.59 2.65 8.13
C TYR A 764 24.00 3.22 8.13
N ARG A 765 24.13 4.56 8.11
CA ARG A 765 25.39 5.28 8.28
C ARG A 765 26.02 4.97 9.63
N TYR A 766 25.29 5.18 10.73
CA TYR A 766 25.87 5.02 12.07
C TYR A 766 26.18 3.56 12.43
N ARG A 767 25.48 2.59 11.82
CA ARG A 767 25.88 1.17 11.89
C ARG A 767 27.29 0.93 11.34
N GLN A 768 27.71 1.64 10.28
CA GLN A 768 29.09 1.51 9.77
C GLN A 768 30.10 2.29 10.60
N VAL A 769 29.71 3.45 11.16
CA VAL A 769 30.57 4.23 12.07
C VAL A 769 30.97 3.41 13.30
N LYS A 770 30.14 2.46 13.75
CA LYS A 770 30.50 1.52 14.82
C LYS A 770 31.77 0.71 14.58
N GLU A 771 32.14 0.48 13.32
CA GLU A 771 33.39 -0.21 13.00
C GLU A 771 34.63 0.65 13.29
N TYR A 772 34.47 1.95 13.64
CA TYR A 772 35.56 2.81 14.09
C TYR A 772 36.17 2.30 15.40
N ASP A 773 35.40 1.64 16.26
CA ASP A 773 35.93 1.04 17.51
C ASP A 773 36.94 -0.08 17.21
N LYS A 774 36.62 -0.94 16.23
CA LYS A 774 37.56 -1.99 15.78
C LYS A 774 38.78 -1.38 15.11
N PHE A 775 38.59 -0.37 14.26
CA PHE A 775 39.71 0.35 13.65
C PHE A 775 40.61 0.99 14.70
N PHE A 776 40.03 1.67 15.69
CA PHE A 776 40.75 2.30 16.79
C PHE A 776 41.58 1.27 17.56
N THR A 777 40.94 0.17 17.97
CA THR A 777 41.59 -0.89 18.76
C THR A 777 42.74 -1.57 18.00
N LEU A 778 42.58 -1.81 16.69
CA LEU A 778 43.54 -2.59 15.91
C LEU A 778 44.62 -1.77 15.18
N LYS A 779 44.32 -0.52 14.79
CA LYS A 779 45.17 0.25 13.86
C LYS A 779 45.62 1.61 14.38
N TYR A 780 44.96 2.19 15.37
CA TYR A 780 45.28 3.55 15.83
C TYR A 780 46.75 3.72 16.23
N ASN A 781 47.35 2.72 16.87
CA ASN A 781 48.74 2.80 17.34
C ASN A 781 49.78 2.87 16.21
N ILE A 782 49.47 2.30 15.04
CA ILE A 782 50.35 2.24 13.86
C ILE A 782 50.31 3.57 13.09
N LEU A 783 49.29 4.40 13.33
CA LEU A 783 49.12 5.67 12.62
C LEU A 783 50.18 6.71 13.00
N SER A 784 50.60 7.50 12.01
CA SER A 784 51.41 8.70 12.23
C SER A 784 50.67 9.73 13.06
N VAL A 785 51.39 10.64 13.73
CA VAL A 785 50.79 11.70 14.58
C VAL A 785 49.75 12.52 13.80
N LYS A 786 50.04 12.82 12.53
CA LYS A 786 49.10 13.51 11.62
C LYS A 786 47.80 12.71 11.44
N ASN A 787 47.90 11.42 11.15
CA ASN A 787 46.73 10.57 10.89
C ASN A 787 45.96 10.25 12.18
N LYS A 788 46.62 10.17 13.34
CA LYS A 788 45.97 10.09 14.66
C LYS A 788 45.07 11.31 14.92
N ASN A 789 45.58 12.51 14.67
CA ASN A 789 44.80 13.75 14.78
C ASN A 789 43.65 13.80 13.76
N GLY A 790 43.88 13.29 12.54
CA GLY A 790 42.83 13.12 11.54
C GLY A 790 41.72 12.19 12.03
N PHE A 791 42.05 11.01 12.54
CA PHE A 791 41.07 10.05 13.08
C PHE A 791 40.23 10.66 14.21
N LYS A 792 40.88 11.38 15.13
CA LYS A 792 40.21 12.12 16.20
C LYS A 792 39.19 13.11 15.63
N SER A 793 39.60 13.91 14.65
CA SER A 793 38.72 14.89 13.97
C SER A 793 37.51 14.21 13.31
N CYS A 794 37.71 13.05 12.68
CA CYS A 794 36.62 12.26 12.10
C CYS A 794 35.61 11.77 13.16
N CYS A 795 36.07 11.36 14.33
CA CYS A 795 35.22 10.95 15.45
C CYS A 795 34.44 12.14 16.02
N GLU A 796 35.09 13.29 16.21
CA GLU A 796 34.46 14.54 16.65
C GLU A 796 33.39 15.02 15.66
N TYR A 797 33.68 14.94 14.35
CA TYR A 797 32.70 15.25 13.31
C TYR A 797 31.46 14.37 13.42
N MET A 798 31.62 13.04 13.47
CA MET A 798 30.47 12.12 13.57
C MET A 798 29.66 12.36 14.85
N LEU A 799 30.33 12.63 15.98
CA LEU A 799 29.65 12.95 17.24
C LEU A 799 28.88 14.27 17.15
N SER A 800 29.42 15.29 16.49
CA SER A 800 28.72 16.56 16.28
C SER A 800 27.45 16.40 15.43
N GLN A 801 27.50 15.53 14.42
CA GLN A 801 26.35 15.23 13.56
C GLN A 801 25.24 14.51 14.34
N ILE A 802 25.59 13.58 15.23
CA ILE A 802 24.62 12.90 16.10
C ILE A 802 23.93 13.92 17.02
N LYS A 803 24.68 14.84 17.62
CA LYS A 803 24.13 15.88 18.53
C LYS A 803 23.21 16.89 17.82
N GLY A 804 23.32 17.02 16.50
CA GLY A 804 22.47 17.88 15.68
C GLY A 804 21.14 17.23 15.24
N LEU A 805 20.90 15.96 15.57
CA LEU A 805 19.64 15.27 15.27
C LEU A 805 18.51 15.72 16.20
N ASN A 806 17.28 15.79 15.69
CA ASN A 806 16.09 16.02 16.50
C ASN A 806 15.90 14.87 17.51
N ASN A 807 15.30 15.13 18.68
CA ASN A 807 15.07 14.12 19.73
C ASN A 807 14.34 12.85 19.23
N ILE A 808 13.57 12.95 18.15
CA ILE A 808 12.83 11.84 17.53
C ILE A 808 13.80 10.88 16.80
N ASP A 809 14.80 11.41 16.08
CA ASP A 809 15.81 10.61 15.35
C ASP A 809 16.91 10.10 16.29
N ALA A 810 17.27 10.90 17.30
CA ALA A 810 18.23 10.51 18.34
C ALA A 810 17.75 9.33 19.22
N GLY A 811 16.45 9.01 19.19
CA GLY A 811 15.84 7.89 19.92
C GLY A 811 16.20 6.50 19.38
N GLU A 812 16.74 6.37 18.16
CA GLU A 812 17.13 5.06 17.64
C GLU A 812 18.37 4.49 18.37
N TYR A 813 18.23 3.28 18.94
CA TYR A 813 19.31 2.57 19.65
C TYR A 813 20.65 2.54 18.90
N SER A 814 20.62 2.38 17.58
CA SER A 814 21.83 2.29 16.75
C SER A 814 22.67 3.57 16.80
N ILE A 815 22.01 4.72 16.91
CA ILE A 815 22.60 6.05 16.99
C ILE A 815 23.12 6.29 18.40
N ARG A 816 22.29 6.04 19.42
CA ARG A 816 22.67 6.21 20.84
C ARG A 816 23.88 5.35 21.24
N SER A 817 23.90 4.09 20.83
CA SER A 817 25.05 3.20 21.08
C SER A 817 26.30 3.62 20.29
N CYS A 818 26.14 4.21 19.10
CA CYS A 818 27.25 4.79 18.35
C CYS A 818 27.81 6.03 19.07
N GLU A 819 26.93 6.89 19.61
CA GLU A 819 27.30 8.07 20.39
C GLU A 819 28.18 7.69 21.60
N LEU A 820 27.72 6.75 22.42
CA LEU A 820 28.47 6.27 23.59
C LEU A 820 29.82 5.69 23.21
N MET A 821 29.89 4.95 22.09
CA MET A 821 31.13 4.38 21.56
C MET A 821 32.11 5.48 21.12
N LEU A 822 31.64 6.50 20.40
CA LEU A 822 32.48 7.63 19.97
C LEU A 822 33.01 8.43 21.16
N ILE A 823 32.18 8.67 22.17
CA ILE A 823 32.61 9.32 23.43
C ILE A 823 33.72 8.51 24.09
N LYS A 824 33.54 7.19 24.22
CA LYS A 824 34.54 6.29 24.82
C LYS A 824 35.86 6.28 24.05
N ILE A 825 35.82 6.33 22.72
CA ILE A 825 37.04 6.44 21.89
C ILE A 825 37.75 7.77 22.15
N LEU A 826 37.02 8.88 22.11
CA LEU A 826 37.58 10.22 22.29
C LEU A 826 38.20 10.40 23.68
N ASP A 827 37.60 9.81 24.71
CA ASP A 827 38.15 9.84 26.07
C ASP A 827 39.44 9.00 26.22
N LYS A 828 39.62 7.93 25.41
CA LYS A 828 40.87 7.16 25.37
C LYS A 828 41.97 7.81 24.54
N ILE A 829 41.64 8.78 23.69
CA ILE A 829 42.60 9.52 22.85
C ILE A 829 43.19 10.72 23.62
N LYS A 830 42.46 11.24 24.61
CA LYS A 830 42.96 12.23 25.58
C LYS A 830 44.04 11.60 26.45
#